data_AF-A0A423UUG3-F1
#
_entry.id   AF-A0A423UUG3-F1
#
_cell.length_a   1.000
_cell.length_b   1.000
_cell.length_c   1.000
_cell.angle_alpha   90.00
_cell.angle_beta   90.00
_cell.angle_gamma   90.00
#
_symmetry.space_group_name_H-M   'P 1'
#
loop_
_entity.id
_entity.type
_entity.pdbx_description
1 polymer ?
#
loop_
_entity_poly.entity_id
_entity_poly.type
_entity_poly.pdbx_seq_one_letter_code
_entity_poly.pdbx_strand_id
1 'polypeptide(L)'
;PAPPLPRRIDDLLADRPRVLLRGDAGAGKTTLLWWLAAHASARTLDDDLAPLNGLVPFVVPLRTLRARGGGFPGPAELSGAAGLVIDTAPEGWAGRVLEAGRALLLVDGLDEVPPEEREQAHTWLSQLLARYPETRCVVTVRPLAVEADWLRSEDFAELRLLPMRNEDIQAFVGSWHRAARLSEQDDTERLDELERDLSRQFDQNPTLRDLARTPLLCAVICALHRRRDGFLPETRWKLYRSALEMLLGHRDHRRRIGNPEGIDLEIEESTQLLQRIAVWLVREGQSEFTRDQALRQLRRALAGMERVSAQGPPERLLTHLLNRSGLLQEHGDDTYQFIHRTFQDYLAAKELVEDEHLGELLRHAGEESWQDVVLLAAGHCGRRELASLVSGLLDAGNAHTKESAQRTTLPVLAALCAQHAAWLDGPVRERVRHTLQAVFPPADDDQVHALARLGESALALLPPPESLATDGPLARHVVQLLGRIGGSAGIPHAREWSAAHPSAVSRLATNWSAFPPDEFAAGVLAHYDLAEHFVLAQRAQLRALRHLPSLRHLVVSGELPQEELRAALAELRLEVLYLHMNPHVTDLSALGAQAGTLQQVGLDTCPGVQSLTPLTELPSLVALSVDAMNRPADFLMPVTGLRTLSYLEISRLASGQVSRLPAHPGVTHLKVSSDRPVALDGLAAWESLRDLQVSRAGSLDDAVAAVREHGRITRLRLGLTSWKGLAPDDRPVMSLRELAITAPQDSAHLALLGRLFPGLTRLTLSARRSAPELDLAPLLALPHLQVTVRRGHTPLILGWERLGDRLRVLTY
;
A
#
# COMPACT_ATOMS: atom_id res chain seq x y z
N PRO A 1 3.06 -15.30 15.58
CA PRO A 1 3.42 -14.77 14.25
C PRO A 1 3.69 -13.27 14.41
N ALA A 2 4.79 -12.78 13.84
CA ALA A 2 5.12 -11.36 13.87
C ALA A 2 4.02 -10.51 13.18
N PRO A 3 3.84 -9.26 13.57
CA PRO A 3 2.89 -8.35 12.92
C PRO A 3 3.30 -8.09 11.46
N PRO A 4 2.33 -7.83 10.54
CA PRO A 4 2.65 -7.50 9.16
C PRO A 4 3.42 -6.17 9.11
N LEU A 5 4.65 -6.23 8.60
CA LEU A 5 5.55 -5.08 8.49
C LEU A 5 5.26 -4.30 7.19
N PRO A 6 5.50 -2.98 7.17
CA PRO A 6 5.65 -2.25 5.91
C PRO A 6 6.73 -2.91 5.07
N ARG A 7 6.44 -3.18 3.79
CA ARG A 7 7.35 -3.79 2.82
C ARG A 7 7.52 -2.87 1.62
N ARG A 8 8.63 -3.01 0.89
CA ARG A 8 8.78 -2.34 -0.40
C ARG A 8 7.72 -2.85 -1.36
N ILE A 9 7.32 -2.02 -2.32
CA ILE A 9 6.28 -2.41 -3.27
C ILE A 9 6.76 -3.55 -4.18
N ASP A 10 8.05 -3.56 -4.50
CA ASP A 10 8.70 -4.56 -5.34
C ASP A 10 8.55 -5.97 -4.74
N ASP A 11 8.84 -6.11 -3.45
CA ASP A 11 8.61 -7.31 -2.65
C ASP A 11 7.15 -7.81 -2.66
N LEU A 12 6.20 -6.87 -2.78
CA LEU A 12 4.79 -7.18 -2.64
C LEU A 12 4.15 -7.58 -3.97
N LEU A 13 4.55 -6.95 -5.07
CA LEU A 13 3.98 -7.19 -6.40
C LEU A 13 4.44 -8.51 -7.02
N ALA A 14 5.64 -8.99 -6.69
CA ALA A 14 6.20 -10.24 -7.22
C ALA A 14 5.26 -11.44 -7.01
N ASP A 15 4.80 -11.62 -5.77
CA ASP A 15 4.06 -12.82 -5.33
C ASP A 15 2.54 -12.68 -5.50
N ARG A 16 2.06 -11.47 -5.82
CA ARG A 16 0.64 -11.15 -5.89
C ARG A 16 0.21 -11.04 -7.36
N PRO A 17 -0.61 -11.97 -7.86
CA PRO A 17 -1.05 -11.91 -9.25
C PRO A 17 -1.96 -10.71 -9.53
N ARG A 18 -2.73 -10.27 -8.52
CA ARG A 18 -3.73 -9.20 -8.63
C ARG A 18 -3.61 -8.26 -7.43
N VAL A 19 -3.48 -6.97 -7.69
CA VAL A 19 -3.22 -5.96 -6.66
C VAL A 19 -4.09 -4.73 -6.85
N LEU A 20 -4.77 -4.33 -5.77
CA LEU A 20 -5.50 -3.07 -5.71
C LEU A 20 -4.65 -2.12 -4.87
N LEU A 21 -4.10 -1.10 -5.51
CA LEU A 21 -3.20 -0.15 -4.91
C LEU A 21 -3.94 1.13 -4.52
N ARG A 22 -4.15 1.31 -3.21
CA ARG A 22 -4.73 2.52 -2.62
C ARG A 22 -3.65 3.53 -2.27
N GLY A 23 -3.88 4.80 -2.54
CA GLY A 23 -2.97 5.87 -2.11
C GLY A 23 -3.52 7.26 -2.39
N ASP A 24 -3.07 8.24 -1.61
CA ASP A 24 -3.50 9.63 -1.71
C ASP A 24 -3.13 10.29 -3.06
N ALA A 25 -3.65 11.50 -3.29
CA ALA A 25 -3.23 12.33 -4.41
C ALA A 25 -1.71 12.62 -4.34
N GLY A 26 -1.01 12.50 -5.47
CA GLY A 26 0.44 12.72 -5.52
C GLY A 26 1.30 11.61 -4.89
N ALA A 27 0.71 10.50 -4.44
CA ALA A 27 1.44 9.36 -3.85
C ALA A 27 2.26 8.53 -4.86
N GLY A 28 2.15 8.81 -6.17
CA GLY A 28 2.94 8.12 -7.21
C GLY A 28 2.31 6.87 -7.83
N LYS A 29 1.02 6.62 -7.63
CA LYS A 29 0.28 5.46 -8.18
C LYS A 29 0.45 5.30 -9.70
N THR A 30 0.13 6.35 -10.46
CA THR A 30 0.28 6.39 -11.92
C THR A 30 1.73 6.20 -12.33
N THR A 31 2.67 6.90 -11.66
CA THR A 31 4.12 6.75 -11.90
C THR A 31 4.57 5.30 -11.76
N LEU A 32 4.09 4.59 -10.73
CA LEU A 32 4.42 3.18 -10.52
C LEU A 32 3.91 2.29 -11.66
N LEU A 33 2.66 2.47 -12.12
CA LEU A 33 2.13 1.67 -13.22
C LEU A 33 2.93 1.88 -14.51
N TRP A 34 3.25 3.11 -14.85
CA TRP A 34 4.07 3.42 -16.03
C TRP A 34 5.50 2.92 -15.90
N TRP A 35 6.08 3.00 -14.69
CA TRP A 35 7.38 2.41 -14.39
C TRP A 35 7.37 0.89 -14.58
N LEU A 36 6.36 0.19 -14.07
CA LEU A 36 6.16 -1.24 -14.29
C LEU A 36 6.04 -1.55 -15.78
N ALA A 37 5.24 -0.80 -16.53
CA ALA A 37 5.07 -1.01 -17.97
C ALA A 37 6.40 -0.87 -18.74
N ALA A 38 7.14 0.20 -18.48
CA ALA A 38 8.41 0.47 -19.14
C ALA A 38 9.47 -0.58 -18.79
N HIS A 39 9.63 -0.90 -17.50
CA HIS A 39 10.68 -1.82 -17.05
C HIS A 39 10.34 -3.29 -17.33
N ALA A 40 9.08 -3.70 -17.21
CA ALA A 40 8.65 -5.06 -17.56
C ALA A 40 8.89 -5.37 -19.04
N SER A 41 8.57 -4.42 -19.93
CA SER A 41 8.77 -4.57 -21.37
C SER A 41 10.26 -4.54 -21.74
N ALA A 42 11.05 -3.67 -21.11
CA ALA A 42 12.50 -3.58 -21.31
C ALA A 42 13.31 -4.70 -20.63
N ARG A 43 12.68 -5.50 -19.75
CA ARG A 43 13.31 -6.51 -18.90
C ARG A 43 14.38 -5.93 -17.96
N THR A 44 14.08 -4.76 -17.40
CA THR A 44 14.97 -4.00 -16.51
C THR A 44 14.40 -3.87 -15.11
N LEU A 45 13.40 -4.67 -14.74
CA LEU A 45 13.03 -4.84 -13.34
C LEU A 45 14.10 -5.67 -12.65
N ASP A 46 14.45 -5.28 -11.43
CA ASP A 46 15.41 -6.00 -10.59
C ASP A 46 14.90 -7.41 -10.22
N ASP A 47 15.78 -8.24 -9.64
CA ASP A 47 15.53 -9.66 -9.38
C ASP A 47 14.21 -9.91 -8.61
N ASP A 48 13.86 -9.04 -7.67
CA ASP A 48 12.63 -9.17 -6.87
C ASP A 48 11.37 -9.12 -7.75
N LEU A 49 11.39 -8.36 -8.84
CA LEU A 49 10.29 -8.21 -9.80
C LEU A 49 10.53 -8.95 -11.12
N ALA A 50 11.56 -9.81 -11.19
CA ALA A 50 11.88 -10.61 -12.36
C ALA A 50 10.69 -11.41 -12.94
N PRO A 51 9.72 -11.92 -12.14
CA PRO A 51 8.54 -12.58 -12.69
C PRO A 51 7.67 -11.70 -13.60
N LEU A 52 7.78 -10.37 -13.49
CA LEU A 52 7.07 -9.42 -14.34
C LEU A 52 7.85 -9.06 -15.61
N ASN A 53 9.17 -9.33 -15.66
CA ASN A 53 9.98 -9.07 -16.84
C ASN A 53 9.52 -9.92 -18.03
N GLY A 54 9.34 -9.27 -19.18
CA GLY A 54 8.90 -9.89 -20.42
C GLY A 54 7.38 -10.10 -20.53
N LEU A 55 6.60 -9.71 -19.51
CA LEU A 55 5.15 -9.55 -19.67
C LEU A 55 4.86 -8.36 -20.60
N VAL A 56 3.75 -8.45 -21.33
CA VAL A 56 3.27 -7.41 -22.24
C VAL A 56 2.32 -6.49 -21.45
N PRO A 57 2.72 -5.24 -21.19
CA PRO A 57 1.89 -4.31 -20.46
C PRO A 57 0.72 -3.80 -21.32
N PHE A 58 -0.49 -3.90 -20.78
CA PHE A 58 -1.67 -3.20 -21.27
C PHE A 58 -2.07 -2.16 -20.23
N VAL A 59 -1.58 -0.93 -20.42
CA VAL A 59 -1.98 0.21 -19.57
C VAL A 59 -3.37 0.66 -20.00
N VAL A 60 -4.32 0.70 -19.08
CA VAL A 60 -5.70 1.15 -19.34
C VAL A 60 -5.93 2.42 -18.53
N PRO A 61 -5.64 3.61 -19.09
CA PRO A 61 -5.89 4.88 -18.42
C PRO A 61 -7.38 5.21 -18.48
N LEU A 62 -8.10 5.03 -17.38
CA LEU A 62 -9.55 5.18 -17.36
C LEU A 62 -10.00 6.63 -17.65
N ARG A 63 -9.23 7.63 -17.21
CA ARG A 63 -9.41 9.04 -17.61
C ARG A 63 -9.42 9.28 -19.10
N THR A 64 -8.43 8.75 -19.82
CA THR A 64 -8.26 9.02 -21.26
C THR A 64 -9.39 8.40 -22.07
N LEU A 65 -9.77 7.16 -21.72
CA LEU A 65 -10.89 6.49 -22.36
C LEU A 65 -12.19 7.28 -22.16
N ARG A 66 -12.45 7.74 -20.93
CA ARG A 66 -13.64 8.53 -20.61
C ARG A 66 -13.64 9.90 -21.29
N ALA A 67 -12.50 10.61 -21.32
CA ALA A 67 -12.39 11.90 -21.99
C ALA A 67 -12.69 11.83 -23.49
N ARG A 68 -12.39 10.67 -24.11
CA ARG A 68 -12.71 10.37 -25.52
C ARG A 68 -14.12 9.83 -25.73
N GLY A 69 -14.92 9.68 -24.66
CA GLY A 69 -16.26 9.09 -24.72
C GLY A 69 -16.27 7.57 -24.99
N GLY A 70 -15.16 6.89 -24.75
CA GLY A 70 -15.03 5.44 -24.88
C GLY A 70 -15.52 4.70 -23.63
N GLY A 71 -15.93 3.44 -23.82
CA GLY A 71 -16.24 2.53 -22.72
C GLY A 71 -15.02 1.73 -22.23
N PHE A 72 -15.28 0.71 -21.40
CA PHE A 72 -14.24 -0.20 -20.93
C PHE A 72 -13.81 -1.16 -22.06
N PRO A 73 -12.50 -1.30 -22.35
CA PRO A 73 -12.03 -1.96 -23.55
C PRO A 73 -12.15 -3.49 -23.45
N GLY A 74 -12.73 -4.12 -24.46
CA GLY A 74 -12.67 -5.57 -24.63
C GLY A 74 -11.25 -6.05 -25.00
N PRO A 75 -10.98 -7.37 -25.02
CA PRO A 75 -9.67 -7.91 -25.35
C PRO A 75 -9.09 -7.43 -26.69
N ALA A 76 -9.95 -7.24 -27.71
CA ALA A 76 -9.53 -6.74 -29.03
C ALA A 76 -9.14 -5.26 -29.00
N GLU A 77 -9.68 -4.48 -28.06
CA GLU A 77 -9.49 -3.03 -27.97
C GLU A 77 -8.33 -2.65 -27.05
N LEU A 78 -7.81 -3.58 -26.24
CA LEU A 78 -6.72 -3.33 -25.29
C LEU A 78 -5.46 -2.74 -25.93
N SER A 79 -5.14 -3.11 -27.17
CA SER A 79 -3.96 -2.57 -27.86
C SER A 79 -4.12 -1.08 -28.17
N GLY A 80 -5.33 -0.66 -28.54
CA GLY A 80 -5.66 0.75 -28.77
C GLY A 80 -5.81 1.53 -27.46
N ALA A 81 -6.45 0.93 -26.45
CA ALA A 81 -6.58 1.53 -25.13
C ALA A 81 -5.21 1.79 -24.46
N ALA A 82 -4.25 0.90 -24.68
CA ALA A 82 -2.88 1.06 -24.20
C ALA A 82 -2.02 2.04 -25.02
N GLY A 83 -2.57 2.66 -26.07
CA GLY A 83 -1.86 3.64 -26.89
C GLY A 83 -0.62 3.05 -27.58
N LEU A 84 -0.65 1.75 -27.95
CA LEU A 84 0.47 1.13 -28.64
C LEU A 84 0.62 1.73 -30.04
N VAL A 85 1.81 2.26 -30.35
CA VAL A 85 2.13 2.79 -31.67
C VAL A 85 2.42 1.61 -32.62
N ILE A 86 1.35 1.04 -33.20
CA ILE A 86 1.39 -0.11 -34.11
C ILE A 86 0.49 0.16 -35.33
N ASP A 87 0.86 -0.34 -36.51
CA ASP A 87 0.04 -0.18 -37.73
C ASP A 87 -1.31 -0.89 -37.56
N THR A 88 -1.28 -2.20 -37.34
CA THR A 88 -2.46 -3.00 -37.03
C THR A 88 -2.01 -4.22 -36.23
N ALA A 89 -2.55 -4.41 -35.03
CA ALA A 89 -2.33 -5.63 -34.28
C ALA A 89 -2.86 -6.82 -35.10
N PRO A 90 -2.13 -7.95 -35.18
CA PRO A 90 -2.68 -9.15 -35.79
C PRO A 90 -4.02 -9.53 -35.13
N GLU A 91 -4.97 -10.01 -35.91
CA GLU A 91 -6.31 -10.36 -35.41
C GLU A 91 -6.21 -11.28 -34.19
N GLY A 92 -6.91 -10.93 -33.10
CA GLY A 92 -6.91 -11.68 -31.84
C GLY A 92 -5.58 -11.69 -31.08
N TRP A 93 -4.60 -10.86 -31.42
CA TRP A 93 -3.28 -10.85 -30.79
C TRP A 93 -3.34 -10.62 -29.28
N ALA A 94 -4.04 -9.59 -28.83
CA ALA A 94 -4.18 -9.29 -27.40
C ALA A 94 -4.87 -10.44 -26.65
N GLY A 95 -5.88 -11.06 -27.26
CA GLY A 95 -6.51 -12.29 -26.74
C GLY A 95 -5.49 -13.43 -26.55
N ARG A 96 -4.66 -13.71 -27.56
CA ARG A 96 -3.59 -14.73 -27.45
C ARG A 96 -2.54 -14.39 -26.39
N VAL A 97 -2.22 -13.11 -26.18
CA VAL A 97 -1.29 -12.66 -25.13
C VAL A 97 -1.88 -12.93 -23.74
N LEU A 98 -3.16 -12.62 -23.55
CA LEU A 98 -3.91 -12.90 -22.32
C LEU A 98 -4.03 -14.41 -22.06
N GLU A 99 -4.41 -15.20 -23.06
CA GLU A 99 -4.53 -16.67 -22.95
C GLU A 99 -3.19 -17.35 -22.60
N ALA A 100 -2.08 -16.82 -23.12
CA ALA A 100 -0.75 -17.32 -22.83
C ALA A 100 -0.23 -16.94 -21.43
N GLY A 101 -1.00 -16.21 -20.61
CA GLY A 101 -0.57 -15.72 -19.30
C GLY A 101 0.59 -14.72 -19.36
N ARG A 102 0.77 -14.04 -20.51
CA ARG A 102 1.86 -13.07 -20.74
C ARG A 102 1.41 -11.62 -20.59
N ALA A 103 0.16 -11.38 -20.23
CA ALA A 103 -0.40 -10.04 -20.07
C ALA A 103 -0.13 -9.47 -18.67
N LEU A 104 0.30 -8.21 -18.63
CA LEU A 104 0.34 -7.36 -17.45
C LEU A 104 -0.69 -6.25 -17.63
N LEU A 105 -1.88 -6.41 -17.05
CA LEU A 105 -2.97 -5.44 -17.14
C LEU A 105 -2.80 -4.37 -16.05
N LEU A 106 -2.63 -3.11 -16.45
CA LEU A 106 -2.36 -1.99 -15.55
C LEU A 106 -3.49 -0.98 -15.67
N VAL A 107 -4.49 -1.06 -14.79
CA VAL A 107 -5.68 -0.19 -14.81
C VAL A 107 -5.40 1.04 -13.95
N ASP A 108 -5.28 2.21 -14.59
CA ASP A 108 -4.93 3.45 -13.91
C ASP A 108 -6.16 4.35 -13.69
N GLY A 109 -6.37 4.77 -12.44
CA GLY A 109 -7.31 5.83 -12.10
C GLY A 109 -8.76 5.38 -11.95
N LEU A 110 -9.03 4.30 -11.20
CA LEU A 110 -10.41 3.87 -10.95
C LEU A 110 -11.25 4.94 -10.22
N ASP A 111 -10.62 5.79 -9.41
CA ASP A 111 -11.30 6.92 -8.75
C ASP A 111 -11.83 7.97 -9.73
N GLU A 112 -11.38 7.94 -10.99
CA GLU A 112 -11.81 8.84 -12.06
C GLU A 112 -13.05 8.32 -12.81
N VAL A 113 -13.51 7.10 -12.48
CA VAL A 113 -14.80 6.54 -12.90
C VAL A 113 -15.91 7.04 -11.96
N PRO A 114 -16.98 7.65 -12.50
CA PRO A 114 -18.12 8.09 -11.71
C PRO A 114 -18.72 6.95 -10.89
N PRO A 115 -19.22 7.20 -9.66
CA PRO A 115 -19.83 6.16 -8.82
C PRO A 115 -20.85 5.28 -9.54
N GLU A 116 -21.65 5.88 -10.43
CA GLU A 116 -22.69 5.23 -11.24
C GLU A 116 -22.14 4.19 -12.23
N GLU A 117 -20.91 4.39 -12.72
CA GLU A 117 -20.25 3.53 -13.70
C GLU A 117 -19.27 2.54 -13.05
N ARG A 118 -19.01 2.65 -11.74
CA ARG A 118 -18.05 1.77 -11.04
C ARG A 118 -18.49 0.30 -11.05
N GLU A 119 -19.78 0.02 -10.98
CA GLU A 119 -20.29 -1.35 -11.08
C GLU A 119 -20.05 -1.95 -12.49
N GLN A 120 -20.12 -1.11 -13.52
CA GLN A 120 -19.76 -1.51 -14.88
C GLN A 120 -18.26 -1.76 -15.00
N ALA A 121 -17.42 -0.91 -14.41
CA ALA A 121 -15.97 -1.11 -14.35
C ALA A 121 -15.60 -2.42 -13.63
N HIS A 122 -16.25 -2.68 -12.49
CA HIS A 122 -16.10 -3.93 -11.74
C HIS A 122 -16.46 -5.12 -12.62
N THR A 123 -17.67 -5.11 -13.21
CA THR A 123 -18.18 -6.20 -14.05
C THR A 123 -17.26 -6.47 -15.23
N TRP A 124 -16.77 -5.43 -15.90
CA TRP A 124 -15.81 -5.54 -16.99
C TRP A 124 -14.52 -6.24 -16.53
N LEU A 125 -13.92 -5.76 -15.44
CA LEU A 125 -12.67 -6.32 -14.93
C LEU A 125 -12.84 -7.78 -14.47
N SER A 126 -13.94 -8.08 -13.75
CA SER A 126 -14.25 -9.44 -13.29
C SER A 126 -14.45 -10.39 -14.47
N GLN A 127 -15.17 -10.00 -15.53
CA GLN A 127 -15.36 -10.83 -16.72
C GLN A 127 -14.04 -11.09 -17.46
N LEU A 128 -13.20 -10.06 -17.60
CA LEU A 128 -11.90 -10.19 -18.26
C LEU A 128 -10.97 -11.14 -17.49
N LEU A 129 -10.88 -10.98 -16.17
CA LEU A 129 -10.02 -11.80 -15.30
C LEU A 129 -10.56 -13.21 -15.04
N ALA A 130 -11.87 -13.42 -15.15
CA ALA A 130 -12.46 -14.75 -15.13
C ALA A 130 -12.15 -15.52 -16.42
N ARG A 131 -12.15 -14.83 -17.57
CA ARG A 131 -11.80 -15.43 -18.86
C ARG A 131 -10.30 -15.74 -18.97
N TYR A 132 -9.45 -14.88 -18.41
CA TYR A 132 -7.98 -15.00 -18.49
C TYR A 132 -7.35 -15.03 -17.09
N PRO A 133 -7.42 -16.16 -16.37
CA PRO A 133 -7.08 -16.24 -14.95
C PRO A 133 -5.61 -15.95 -14.63
N GLU A 134 -4.70 -16.28 -15.55
CA GLU A 134 -3.25 -16.09 -15.43
C GLU A 134 -2.80 -14.63 -15.67
N THR A 135 -3.72 -13.71 -15.96
CA THR A 135 -3.39 -12.30 -16.18
C THR A 135 -2.89 -11.65 -14.89
N ARG A 136 -1.69 -11.07 -14.92
CA ARG A 136 -1.20 -10.19 -13.86
C ARG A 136 -1.93 -8.86 -13.94
N CYS A 137 -2.46 -8.37 -12.82
CA CYS A 137 -3.26 -7.16 -12.80
C CYS A 137 -2.90 -6.23 -11.64
N VAL A 138 -2.71 -4.94 -11.93
CA VAL A 138 -2.61 -3.88 -10.93
C VAL A 138 -3.63 -2.81 -11.23
N VAL A 139 -4.47 -2.48 -10.24
CA VAL A 139 -5.49 -1.43 -10.31
C VAL A 139 -5.14 -0.33 -9.31
N THR A 140 -5.19 0.94 -9.71
CA THR A 140 -4.94 2.07 -8.80
C THR A 140 -6.23 2.79 -8.43
N VAL A 141 -6.33 3.20 -7.16
CA VAL A 141 -7.50 3.93 -6.64
C VAL A 141 -7.11 4.88 -5.49
N ARG A 142 -7.93 5.91 -5.22
CA ARG A 142 -7.83 6.71 -3.99
C ARG A 142 -8.40 5.97 -2.78
N PRO A 143 -7.98 6.28 -1.54
CA PRO A 143 -8.29 5.44 -0.38
C PRO A 143 -9.78 5.25 -0.11
N LEU A 144 -10.62 6.25 -0.38
CA LEU A 144 -12.06 6.25 -0.09
C LEU A 144 -12.92 6.11 -1.36
N ALA A 145 -12.32 5.84 -2.53
CA ALA A 145 -13.06 5.83 -3.80
C ALA A 145 -13.91 4.57 -3.95
N VAL A 146 -13.50 3.48 -3.33
CA VAL A 146 -14.24 2.22 -3.31
C VAL A 146 -14.23 1.66 -1.89
N GLU A 147 -15.30 0.96 -1.53
CA GLU A 147 -15.43 0.28 -0.24
C GLU A 147 -14.23 -0.62 0.04
N ALA A 148 -13.97 -0.90 1.32
CA ALA A 148 -13.02 -1.95 1.68
C ALA A 148 -13.44 -3.27 1.03
N ASP A 149 -12.47 -4.04 0.53
CA ASP A 149 -12.66 -5.34 -0.11
C ASP A 149 -13.36 -5.31 -1.49
N TRP A 150 -13.49 -4.15 -2.15
CA TRP A 150 -14.23 -3.98 -3.41
C TRP A 150 -13.86 -4.98 -4.52
N LEU A 151 -12.56 -5.25 -4.72
CA LEU A 151 -12.07 -6.27 -5.69
C LEU A 151 -11.59 -7.55 -5.03
N ARG A 152 -11.84 -7.72 -3.73
CA ARG A 152 -11.30 -8.87 -3.03
C ARG A 152 -11.98 -10.14 -3.57
N SER A 153 -13.21 -10.08 -4.13
CA SER A 153 -13.90 -11.18 -4.84
C SER A 153 -13.11 -11.75 -6.01
N GLU A 154 -12.30 -10.91 -6.64
CA GLU A 154 -11.47 -11.19 -7.81
C GLU A 154 -10.06 -11.61 -7.40
N ASP A 155 -9.86 -12.01 -6.12
CA ASP A 155 -8.59 -12.41 -5.51
C ASP A 155 -7.53 -11.29 -5.53
N PHE A 156 -7.96 -10.02 -5.50
CA PHE A 156 -7.04 -8.90 -5.34
C PHE A 156 -6.49 -8.84 -3.92
N ALA A 157 -5.17 -8.67 -3.82
CA ALA A 157 -4.53 -8.22 -2.61
C ALA A 157 -4.61 -6.70 -2.53
N GLU A 158 -5.25 -6.18 -1.48
CA GLU A 158 -5.25 -4.74 -1.23
C GLU A 158 -3.92 -4.29 -0.62
N LEU A 159 -3.26 -3.36 -1.30
CA LEU A 159 -2.05 -2.71 -0.82
C LEU A 159 -2.32 -1.22 -0.63
N ARG A 160 -1.69 -0.63 0.37
CA ARG A 160 -1.76 0.80 0.64
C ARG A 160 -0.37 1.41 0.49
N LEU A 161 -0.25 2.42 -0.37
CA LEU A 161 0.93 3.28 -0.39
C LEU A 161 0.95 4.11 0.87
N LEU A 162 2.01 3.91 1.67
CA LEU A 162 2.27 4.73 2.84
C LEU A 162 2.99 6.02 2.41
N PRO A 163 2.88 7.11 3.19
CA PRO A 163 3.67 8.31 2.96
C PRO A 163 5.18 7.99 2.92
N MET A 164 5.95 8.74 2.13
CA MET A 164 7.39 8.56 2.05
C MET A 164 8.02 8.71 3.43
N ARG A 165 8.91 7.77 3.78
CA ARG A 165 9.73 7.87 4.98
C ARG A 165 10.85 8.88 4.76
N ASN A 166 11.53 9.24 5.83
CA ASN A 166 12.63 10.20 5.78
C ASN A 166 13.73 9.73 4.82
N GLU A 167 14.06 8.44 4.85
CA GLU A 167 15.07 7.85 3.97
C GLU A 167 14.61 7.92 2.50
N ASP A 168 13.32 7.74 2.25
CA ASP A 168 12.74 7.80 0.90
C ASP A 168 12.72 9.26 0.38
N ILE A 169 12.49 10.25 1.23
CA ILE A 169 12.61 11.68 0.90
C ILE A 169 14.06 12.00 0.51
N GLN A 170 15.04 11.57 1.31
CA GLN A 170 16.45 11.81 1.02
C GLN A 170 16.89 11.13 -0.29
N ALA A 171 16.46 9.89 -0.53
CA ALA A 171 16.71 9.18 -1.78
C ALA A 171 16.06 9.89 -2.98
N PHE A 172 14.86 10.45 -2.80
CA PHE A 172 14.17 11.23 -3.82
C PHE A 172 14.96 12.50 -4.18
N VAL A 173 15.41 13.27 -3.16
CA VAL A 173 16.22 14.49 -3.35
C VAL A 173 17.49 14.18 -4.15
N GLY A 174 18.24 13.14 -3.76
CA GLY A 174 19.45 12.73 -4.48
C GLY A 174 19.17 12.30 -5.92
N SER A 175 18.08 11.57 -6.16
CA SER A 175 17.67 11.15 -7.50
C SER A 175 17.24 12.34 -8.37
N TRP A 176 16.51 13.30 -7.80
CA TRP A 176 16.07 14.51 -8.48
C TRP A 176 17.25 15.39 -8.89
N HIS A 177 18.21 15.63 -7.97
CA HIS A 177 19.41 16.40 -8.28
C HIS A 177 20.31 15.68 -9.28
N ARG A 178 20.38 14.34 -9.26
CA ARG A 178 21.08 13.56 -10.30
C ARG A 178 20.45 13.78 -11.68
N ALA A 179 19.13 13.76 -11.78
CA ALA A 179 18.43 14.06 -13.03
C ALA A 179 18.67 15.52 -13.47
N ALA A 180 18.67 16.47 -12.52
CA ALA A 180 18.95 17.88 -12.82
C ALA A 180 20.36 18.09 -13.40
N ARG A 181 21.38 17.40 -12.87
CA ARG A 181 22.76 17.45 -13.41
C ARG A 181 22.87 16.95 -14.85
N LEU A 182 22.09 15.92 -15.22
CA LEU A 182 22.07 15.41 -16.60
C LEU A 182 21.53 16.44 -17.61
N SER A 183 20.68 17.38 -17.15
CA SER A 183 20.07 18.39 -18.01
C SER A 183 20.94 19.64 -18.25
N GLU A 184 21.88 19.95 -17.36
CA GLU A 184 22.69 21.18 -17.39
C GLU A 184 24.10 20.88 -16.85
N GLN A 185 25.08 20.62 -17.73
CA GLN A 185 26.44 20.22 -17.34
C GLN A 185 27.25 21.33 -16.64
N ASP A 186 26.89 22.61 -16.85
CA ASP A 186 27.70 23.77 -16.43
C ASP A 186 27.44 24.28 -15.00
N ASP A 187 26.51 23.68 -14.22
CA ASP A 187 26.12 24.18 -12.87
C ASP A 187 26.23 23.12 -11.75
N THR A 188 27.12 22.13 -11.93
CA THR A 188 27.19 20.94 -11.05
C THR A 188 27.57 21.27 -9.60
N GLU A 189 28.52 22.17 -9.36
CA GLU A 189 28.98 22.54 -8.00
C GLU A 189 27.85 23.18 -7.17
N ARG A 190 27.09 24.11 -7.78
CA ARG A 190 25.94 24.74 -7.16
C ARG A 190 24.82 23.75 -6.88
N LEU A 191 24.57 22.81 -7.80
CA LEU A 191 23.57 21.75 -7.59
C LEU A 191 23.95 20.81 -6.44
N ASP A 192 25.24 20.56 -6.23
CA ASP A 192 25.74 19.79 -5.08
C ASP A 192 25.54 20.53 -3.75
N GLU A 193 25.77 21.85 -3.72
CA GLU A 193 25.50 22.67 -2.54
C GLU A 193 24.01 22.70 -2.20
N LEU A 194 23.15 22.89 -3.21
CA LEU A 194 21.70 22.89 -3.04
C LEU A 194 21.18 21.51 -2.58
N GLU A 195 21.71 20.40 -3.11
CA GLU A 195 21.34 19.06 -2.66
C GLU A 195 21.65 18.87 -1.17
N ARG A 196 22.87 19.24 -0.74
CA ARG A 196 23.30 19.12 0.67
C ARG A 196 22.51 20.03 1.59
N ASP A 197 22.21 21.25 1.14
CA ASP A 197 21.40 22.20 1.90
C ASP A 197 19.96 21.71 2.06
N LEU A 198 19.28 21.29 0.98
CA LEU A 198 17.91 20.80 1.05
C LEU A 198 17.80 19.54 1.92
N SER A 199 18.75 18.62 1.79
CA SER A 199 18.83 17.41 2.62
C SER A 199 18.90 17.78 4.11
N ARG A 200 19.73 18.78 4.46
CA ARG A 200 19.86 19.30 5.83
C ARG A 200 18.59 20.01 6.31
N GLN A 201 17.94 20.80 5.45
CA GLN A 201 16.69 21.46 5.79
C GLN A 201 15.59 20.45 6.09
N PHE A 202 15.47 19.37 5.32
CA PHE A 202 14.54 18.28 5.64
C PHE A 202 14.86 17.60 6.96
N ASP A 203 16.15 17.41 7.28
CA ASP A 203 16.55 16.82 8.55
C ASP A 203 16.21 17.71 9.76
N GLN A 204 16.35 19.03 9.62
CA GLN A 204 16.19 20.00 10.71
C GLN A 204 14.78 20.57 10.85
N ASN A 205 13.93 20.48 9.83
CA ASN A 205 12.60 21.10 9.81
C ASN A 205 11.49 20.03 9.64
N PRO A 206 10.89 19.55 10.76
CA PRO A 206 9.78 18.58 10.72
C PRO A 206 8.59 19.04 9.87
N THR A 207 8.22 20.32 9.92
CA THR A 207 7.10 20.88 9.14
C THR A 207 7.35 20.78 7.64
N LEU A 208 8.56 21.11 7.19
CA LEU A 208 8.95 20.98 5.79
C LEU A 208 8.95 19.50 5.34
N ARG A 209 9.42 18.61 6.21
CA ARG A 209 9.44 17.16 5.98
C ARG A 209 8.03 16.58 5.83
N ASP A 210 7.10 17.00 6.68
CA ASP A 210 5.68 16.60 6.62
C ASP A 210 4.97 17.14 5.37
N LEU A 211 5.49 18.21 4.78
CA LEU A 211 5.11 18.67 3.45
C LEU A 211 5.59 17.70 2.35
N ALA A 212 6.83 17.24 2.45
CA ALA A 212 7.49 16.42 1.42
C ALA A 212 7.15 14.92 1.47
N ARG A 213 6.26 14.47 2.36
CA ARG A 213 5.86 13.06 2.47
C ARG A 213 5.15 12.49 1.23
N THR A 214 4.77 13.33 0.26
CA THR A 214 4.28 12.88 -1.05
C THR A 214 5.30 13.18 -2.15
N PRO A 215 5.57 12.25 -3.08
CA PRO A 215 6.54 12.46 -4.17
C PRO A 215 6.33 13.75 -4.95
N LEU A 216 5.08 14.12 -5.24
CA LEU A 216 4.77 15.38 -5.92
C LEU A 216 5.27 16.59 -5.14
N LEU A 217 4.91 16.70 -3.86
CA LEU A 217 5.29 17.85 -3.04
C LEU A 217 6.81 17.90 -2.85
N CYS A 218 7.45 16.74 -2.69
CA CYS A 218 8.90 16.65 -2.65
C CYS A 218 9.53 17.19 -3.95
N ALA A 219 9.01 16.81 -5.12
CA ALA A 219 9.46 17.32 -6.42
C ALA A 219 9.26 18.84 -6.56
N VAL A 220 8.12 19.36 -6.11
CA VAL A 220 7.82 20.80 -6.11
C VAL A 220 8.79 21.55 -5.18
N ILE A 221 9.07 21.02 -4.01
CA ILE A 221 10.04 21.59 -3.06
C ILE A 221 11.44 21.60 -3.67
N CYS A 222 11.88 20.49 -4.28
CA CYS A 222 13.19 20.42 -4.96
C CYS A 222 13.28 21.49 -6.07
N ALA A 223 12.24 21.61 -6.90
CA ALA A 223 12.19 22.60 -7.96
C ALA A 223 12.23 24.03 -7.42
N LEU A 224 11.44 24.35 -6.38
CA LEU A 224 11.40 25.67 -5.75
C LEU A 224 12.71 26.02 -5.05
N HIS A 225 13.29 25.08 -4.30
CA HIS A 225 14.56 25.26 -3.59
C HIS A 225 15.68 25.60 -4.58
N ARG A 226 15.78 24.86 -5.69
CA ARG A 226 16.72 25.15 -6.77
C ARG A 226 16.51 26.54 -7.38
N ARG A 227 15.26 26.96 -7.54
CA ARG A 227 14.90 28.23 -8.19
C ARG A 227 15.06 29.46 -7.30
N ARG A 228 14.88 29.32 -5.99
CA ARG A 228 14.91 30.42 -5.02
C ARG A 228 16.16 30.41 -4.14
N ASP A 229 17.26 29.80 -4.60
CA ASP A 229 18.55 29.79 -3.87
C ASP A 229 18.41 29.35 -2.40
N GLY A 230 17.59 28.33 -2.14
CA GLY A 230 17.43 27.74 -0.82
C GLY A 230 16.25 28.24 0.03
N PHE A 231 15.50 29.25 -0.42
CA PHE A 231 14.35 29.78 0.34
C PHE A 231 13.05 29.02 0.05
N LEU A 232 12.47 28.40 1.10
CA LEU A 232 11.24 27.60 1.00
C LEU A 232 10.08 28.21 1.80
N PRO A 233 8.84 28.15 1.28
CA PRO A 233 7.65 28.52 2.04
C PRO A 233 7.34 27.56 3.19
N GLU A 234 6.74 28.10 4.27
CA GLU A 234 6.44 27.35 5.50
C GLU A 234 5.12 26.55 5.47
N THR A 235 4.24 26.80 4.50
CA THR A 235 2.91 26.15 4.43
C THR A 235 2.64 25.55 3.06
N ARG A 236 1.82 24.47 3.01
CA ARG A 236 1.38 23.81 1.76
C ARG A 236 0.80 24.81 0.77
N TRP A 237 0.01 25.75 1.28
CA TRP A 237 -0.62 26.82 0.50
C TRP A 237 0.38 27.76 -0.18
N LYS A 238 1.32 28.30 0.60
CA LYS A 238 2.34 29.19 0.05
C LYS A 238 3.25 28.43 -0.91
N LEU A 239 3.45 27.13 -0.69
CA LEU A 239 4.19 26.27 -1.61
C LEU A 239 3.48 26.15 -2.96
N TYR A 240 2.20 25.79 -3.00
CA TYR A 240 1.44 25.70 -4.25
C TYR A 240 1.38 27.03 -4.99
N ARG A 241 1.11 28.13 -4.29
CA ARG A 241 1.11 29.47 -4.87
C ARG A 241 2.48 29.82 -5.47
N SER A 242 3.55 29.59 -4.72
CA SER A 242 4.92 29.87 -5.19
C SER A 242 5.30 28.98 -6.39
N ALA A 243 4.85 27.72 -6.40
CA ALA A 243 5.06 26.81 -7.52
C ALA A 243 4.31 27.26 -8.77
N LEU A 244 3.07 27.73 -8.63
CA LEU A 244 2.26 28.26 -9.72
C LEU A 244 2.88 29.53 -10.30
N GLU A 245 3.26 30.49 -9.45
CA GLU A 245 4.01 31.70 -9.84
C GLU A 245 5.32 31.36 -10.57
N MET A 246 6.02 30.32 -10.11
CA MET A 246 7.26 29.85 -10.74
C MET A 246 7.02 29.24 -12.13
N LEU A 247 5.96 28.44 -12.28
CA LEU A 247 5.63 27.76 -13.54
C LEU A 247 5.11 28.76 -14.58
N LEU A 248 4.22 29.67 -14.16
CA LEU A 248 3.62 30.69 -15.03
C LEU A 248 4.55 31.87 -15.32
N GLY A 249 5.32 32.35 -14.33
CA GLY A 249 6.01 33.64 -14.42
C GLY A 249 7.45 33.63 -14.96
N HIS A 250 8.13 32.48 -15.02
CA HIS A 250 9.59 32.46 -15.17
C HIS A 250 10.15 31.67 -16.37
N ARG A 251 9.30 31.05 -17.21
CA ARG A 251 9.80 30.38 -18.43
C ARG A 251 10.14 31.36 -19.56
N ASP A 252 9.47 32.50 -19.64
CA ASP A 252 9.63 33.44 -20.75
C ASP A 252 10.81 34.42 -20.61
N HIS A 253 11.16 34.84 -19.39
CA HIS A 253 12.25 35.81 -19.18
C HIS A 253 13.66 35.27 -19.46
N ARG A 254 13.93 33.96 -19.29
CA ARG A 254 15.29 33.39 -19.42
C ARG A 254 15.70 33.04 -20.84
N ARG A 255 14.77 32.86 -21.79
CA ARG A 255 15.13 32.35 -23.13
C ARG A 255 15.52 33.43 -24.15
N ARG A 256 15.21 34.72 -23.98
CA ARG A 256 15.44 35.77 -25.01
C ARG A 256 15.02 35.32 -26.43
N ILE A 257 14.07 34.38 -26.54
CA ILE A 257 13.49 33.93 -27.80
C ILE A 257 12.26 34.80 -27.99
N GLY A 258 12.25 35.63 -29.04
CA GLY A 258 11.11 36.47 -29.39
C GLY A 258 9.81 35.67 -29.39
N ASN A 259 8.72 36.33 -28.99
CA ASN A 259 7.42 35.73 -28.76
C ASN A 259 6.80 35.21 -30.08
N PRO A 260 6.96 33.92 -30.46
CA PRO A 260 6.62 33.45 -31.81
C PRO A 260 5.10 33.47 -32.04
N GLU A 261 4.36 33.32 -30.94
CA GLU A 261 2.91 33.31 -30.89
C GLU A 261 2.33 34.71 -30.69
N GLY A 262 3.13 35.77 -30.51
CA GLY A 262 2.67 37.15 -30.32
C GLY A 262 1.72 37.36 -29.13
N ILE A 263 1.71 36.44 -28.16
CA ILE A 263 0.83 36.43 -26.99
C ILE A 263 1.68 36.68 -25.74
N ASP A 264 1.37 37.74 -25.02
CA ASP A 264 2.00 38.14 -23.77
C ASP A 264 0.94 38.14 -22.65
N LEU A 265 0.85 37.01 -21.96
CA LEU A 265 -0.06 36.83 -20.83
C LEU A 265 0.65 37.15 -19.53
N GLU A 266 0.01 37.96 -18.70
CA GLU A 266 0.42 38.11 -17.31
C GLU A 266 0.10 36.84 -16.52
N ILE A 267 0.76 36.66 -15.36
CA ILE A 267 0.53 35.52 -14.48
C ILE A 267 -0.95 35.44 -14.08
N GLU A 268 -1.57 36.57 -13.74
CA GLU A 268 -2.98 36.59 -13.33
C GLU A 268 -3.92 36.20 -14.48
N GLU A 269 -3.65 36.65 -15.70
CA GLU A 269 -4.45 36.30 -16.87
C GLU A 269 -4.34 34.81 -17.22
N SER A 270 -3.12 34.28 -17.20
CA SER A 270 -2.88 32.85 -17.36
C SER A 270 -3.60 32.05 -16.28
N THR A 271 -3.57 32.55 -15.05
CA THR A 271 -4.25 31.92 -13.91
C THR A 271 -5.76 31.89 -14.14
N GLN A 272 -6.39 33.01 -14.54
CA GLN A 272 -7.83 33.08 -14.82
C GLN A 272 -8.27 32.14 -15.96
N LEU A 273 -7.51 32.06 -17.05
CA LEU A 273 -7.80 31.12 -18.14
C LEU A 273 -7.75 29.67 -17.65
N LEU A 274 -6.74 29.32 -16.84
CA LEU A 274 -6.57 27.98 -16.29
C LEU A 274 -7.62 27.66 -15.21
N GLN A 275 -8.03 28.63 -14.40
CA GLN A 275 -9.13 28.51 -13.43
C GLN A 275 -10.43 28.07 -14.11
N ARG A 276 -10.77 28.69 -15.24
CA ARG A 276 -11.98 28.38 -16.01
C ARG A 276 -11.99 26.95 -16.57
N ILE A 277 -10.82 26.43 -16.97
CA ILE A 277 -10.67 25.03 -17.37
C ILE A 277 -10.75 24.10 -16.15
N ALA A 278 -10.04 24.45 -15.08
CA ALA A 278 -9.94 23.62 -13.88
C ALA A 278 -11.29 23.41 -13.19
N VAL A 279 -12.09 24.48 -13.00
CA VAL A 279 -13.41 24.38 -12.37
C VAL A 279 -14.38 23.52 -13.20
N TRP A 280 -14.30 23.63 -14.53
CA TRP A 280 -15.12 22.82 -15.43
C TRP A 280 -14.74 21.34 -15.31
N LEU A 281 -13.45 21.01 -15.28
CA LEU A 281 -13.00 19.62 -15.09
C LEU A 281 -13.47 19.04 -13.76
N VAL A 282 -13.37 19.79 -12.67
CA VAL A 282 -13.87 19.35 -11.35
C VAL A 282 -15.38 19.10 -11.38
N ARG A 283 -16.17 20.00 -11.98
CA ARG A 283 -17.63 19.86 -12.12
C ARG A 283 -18.05 18.65 -12.94
N GLU A 284 -17.33 18.35 -14.02
CA GLU A 284 -17.58 17.16 -14.84
C GLU A 284 -16.95 15.88 -14.26
N GLY A 285 -16.22 16.00 -13.15
CA GLY A 285 -15.43 14.90 -12.57
C GLY A 285 -14.36 14.37 -13.51
N GLN A 286 -13.83 15.19 -14.42
CA GLN A 286 -12.84 14.83 -15.44
C GLN A 286 -11.43 15.28 -15.01
N SER A 287 -10.41 14.58 -15.52
CA SER A 287 -8.99 14.97 -15.34
C SER A 287 -8.29 15.23 -16.68
N GLU A 288 -8.89 14.78 -17.79
CA GLU A 288 -8.43 15.00 -19.15
C GLU A 288 -9.55 15.61 -19.99
N PHE A 289 -9.17 16.31 -21.05
CA PHE A 289 -10.09 16.99 -21.95
C PHE A 289 -9.54 17.10 -23.37
N THR A 290 -10.44 17.13 -24.35
CA THR A 290 -10.13 17.29 -25.77
C THR A 290 -9.83 18.73 -26.13
N ARG A 291 -9.21 18.95 -27.30
CA ARG A 291 -8.99 20.30 -27.86
C ARG A 291 -10.26 21.11 -27.95
N ASP A 292 -11.33 20.51 -28.45
CA ASP A 292 -12.60 21.21 -28.59
C ASP A 292 -13.20 21.62 -27.24
N GLN A 293 -13.05 20.78 -26.21
CA GLN A 293 -13.44 21.14 -24.84
C GLN A 293 -12.61 22.32 -24.32
N ALA A 294 -11.29 22.28 -24.50
CA ALA A 294 -10.39 23.36 -24.12
C ALA A 294 -10.79 24.70 -24.78
N LEU A 295 -10.96 24.70 -26.10
CA LEU A 295 -11.33 25.88 -26.87
C LEU A 295 -12.70 26.41 -26.46
N ARG A 296 -13.67 25.55 -26.12
CA ARG A 296 -14.96 25.99 -25.58
C ARG A 296 -14.82 26.73 -24.25
N GLN A 297 -14.02 26.22 -23.31
CA GLN A 297 -13.83 26.91 -22.03
C GLN A 297 -13.03 28.20 -22.19
N LEU A 298 -12.00 28.21 -23.04
CA LEU A 298 -11.25 29.43 -23.35
C LEU A 298 -12.13 30.50 -24.00
N ARG A 299 -13.00 30.14 -24.95
CA ARG A 299 -13.96 31.10 -25.55
C ARG A 299 -14.89 31.73 -24.50
N ARG A 300 -15.34 30.95 -23.51
CA ARG A 300 -16.16 31.46 -22.40
C ARG A 300 -15.36 32.41 -21.51
N ALA A 301 -14.12 32.06 -21.18
CA ALA A 301 -13.24 32.90 -20.36
C ALA A 301 -12.92 34.25 -21.06
N LEU A 302 -12.62 34.20 -22.36
CA LEU A 302 -12.23 35.37 -23.14
C LEU A 302 -13.34 36.42 -23.29
N ALA A 303 -14.60 36.04 -23.11
CA ALA A 303 -15.73 36.98 -23.14
C ALA A 303 -15.59 38.10 -22.09
N GLY A 304 -14.89 37.83 -20.97
CA GLY A 304 -14.61 38.80 -19.92
C GLY A 304 -13.20 39.41 -19.94
N MET A 305 -12.34 39.05 -20.91
CA MET A 305 -10.91 39.41 -20.92
C MET A 305 -10.52 40.13 -22.21
N GLU A 306 -10.94 41.39 -22.39
CA GLU A 306 -10.77 42.15 -23.64
C GLU A 306 -9.30 42.26 -24.08
N ARG A 307 -8.38 42.54 -23.14
CA ARG A 307 -6.94 42.63 -23.43
C ARG A 307 -6.39 41.31 -23.97
N VAL A 308 -6.77 40.17 -23.38
CA VAL A 308 -6.31 38.84 -23.80
C VAL A 308 -6.94 38.45 -25.13
N SER A 309 -8.23 38.72 -25.30
CA SER A 309 -8.98 38.46 -26.54
C SER A 309 -8.39 39.20 -27.75
N ALA A 310 -7.85 40.41 -27.53
CA ALA A 310 -7.17 41.19 -28.57
C ALA A 310 -5.83 40.58 -29.05
N GLN A 311 -5.20 39.71 -28.26
CA GLN A 311 -3.89 39.11 -28.59
C GLN A 311 -4.00 37.93 -29.57
N GLY A 312 -5.17 37.30 -29.65
CA GLY A 312 -5.39 36.24 -30.63
C GLY A 312 -6.58 35.33 -30.32
N PRO A 313 -6.94 34.46 -31.28
CA PRO A 313 -8.01 33.49 -31.09
C PRO A 313 -7.65 32.42 -30.03
N PRO A 314 -8.66 31.75 -29.44
CA PRO A 314 -8.49 30.73 -28.40
C PRO A 314 -7.47 29.63 -28.75
N GLU A 315 -7.32 29.29 -30.02
CA GLU A 315 -6.40 28.27 -30.52
C GLU A 315 -4.93 28.66 -30.29
N ARG A 316 -4.59 29.95 -30.48
CA ARG A 316 -3.23 30.44 -30.21
C ARG A 316 -2.97 30.53 -28.72
N LEU A 317 -3.98 30.94 -27.94
CA LEU A 317 -3.90 31.00 -26.48
C LEU A 317 -3.72 29.61 -25.85
N LEU A 318 -4.44 28.60 -26.35
CA LEU A 318 -4.27 27.21 -25.93
C LEU A 318 -2.84 26.72 -26.22
N THR A 319 -2.34 26.99 -27.42
CA THR A 319 -0.97 26.63 -27.83
C THR A 319 0.06 27.31 -26.92
N HIS A 320 -0.15 28.59 -26.62
CA HIS A 320 0.67 29.34 -25.68
C HIS A 320 0.66 28.73 -24.27
N LEU A 321 -0.52 28.42 -23.73
CA LEU A 321 -0.63 27.77 -22.42
C LEU A 321 0.08 26.42 -22.38
N LEU A 322 -0.04 25.58 -23.42
CA LEU A 322 0.65 24.29 -23.50
C LEU A 322 2.18 24.45 -23.56
N ASN A 323 2.67 25.40 -24.36
CA ASN A 323 4.09 25.60 -24.56
C ASN A 323 4.77 26.33 -23.39
N ARG A 324 4.07 27.27 -22.73
CA ARG A 324 4.67 28.25 -21.82
C ARG A 324 4.24 28.11 -20.36
N SER A 325 2.98 27.79 -20.07
CA SER A 325 2.49 27.73 -18.67
C SER A 325 3.20 26.66 -17.84
N GLY A 326 3.62 25.57 -18.49
CA GLY A 326 4.15 24.38 -17.82
C GLY A 326 3.14 23.70 -16.88
N LEU A 327 1.87 24.11 -16.91
CA LEU A 327 0.79 23.56 -16.09
C LEU A 327 -0.15 22.66 -16.89
N LEU A 328 -0.30 22.91 -18.19
CA LEU A 328 -0.99 22.02 -19.11
C LEU A 328 0.01 21.24 -19.96
N GLN A 329 -0.34 20.01 -20.28
CA GLN A 329 0.41 19.16 -21.20
C GLN A 329 -0.55 18.40 -22.13
N GLU A 330 -0.06 18.11 -23.33
CA GLU A 330 -0.69 17.17 -24.24
C GLU A 330 -0.39 15.73 -23.81
N HIS A 331 -1.41 14.87 -23.80
CA HIS A 331 -1.33 13.49 -23.37
C HIS A 331 -2.07 12.60 -24.38
N GLY A 332 -1.34 11.99 -25.31
CA GLY A 332 -1.90 11.19 -26.40
C GLY A 332 -2.52 12.05 -27.52
N ASP A 333 -3.19 11.39 -28.48
CA ASP A 333 -3.84 12.06 -29.63
C ASP A 333 -4.93 13.07 -29.20
N ASP A 334 -4.62 14.37 -29.25
CA ASP A 334 -5.54 15.52 -29.08
C ASP A 334 -6.28 15.61 -27.72
N THR A 335 -5.73 14.96 -26.70
CA THR A 335 -6.18 15.03 -25.30
C THR A 335 -5.17 15.79 -24.44
N TYR A 336 -5.66 16.61 -23.53
CA TYR A 336 -4.87 17.50 -22.67
C TYR A 336 -5.21 17.27 -21.20
N GLN A 337 -4.26 17.60 -20.33
CA GLN A 337 -4.44 17.55 -18.89
C GLN A 337 -3.56 18.56 -18.15
N PHE A 338 -3.88 18.78 -16.88
CA PHE A 338 -2.94 19.42 -15.98
C PHE A 338 -1.76 18.48 -15.69
N ILE A 339 -0.56 19.03 -15.51
CA ILE A 339 0.64 18.26 -15.12
C ILE A 339 0.44 17.44 -13.85
N HIS A 340 -0.48 17.90 -12.98
CA HIS A 340 -0.91 17.17 -11.80
C HIS A 340 -2.29 17.65 -11.35
N ARG A 341 -3.13 16.71 -10.91
CA ARG A 341 -4.50 16.97 -10.42
C ARG A 341 -4.55 17.98 -9.26
N THR A 342 -3.57 17.99 -8.38
CA THR A 342 -3.50 18.98 -7.29
C THR A 342 -3.45 20.44 -7.79
N PHE A 343 -2.82 20.73 -8.94
CA PHE A 343 -2.85 22.09 -9.51
C PHE A 343 -4.21 22.41 -10.11
N GLN A 344 -4.86 21.43 -10.73
CA GLN A 344 -6.26 21.54 -11.15
C GLN A 344 -7.17 21.84 -9.95
N ASP A 345 -7.07 21.04 -8.88
CA ASP A 345 -7.90 21.20 -7.67
C ASP A 345 -7.65 22.57 -7.00
N TYR A 346 -6.41 23.05 -6.98
CA TYR A 346 -6.04 24.38 -6.46
C TYR A 346 -6.68 25.52 -7.27
N LEU A 347 -6.57 25.47 -8.60
CA LEU A 347 -7.14 26.48 -9.48
C LEU A 347 -8.67 26.46 -9.47
N ALA A 348 -9.28 25.27 -9.46
CA ALA A 348 -10.72 25.11 -9.31
C ALA A 348 -11.22 25.66 -7.97
N ALA A 349 -10.48 25.41 -6.89
CA ALA A 349 -10.81 25.94 -5.57
C ALA A 349 -10.74 27.47 -5.52
N LYS A 350 -9.71 28.08 -6.12
CA LYS A 350 -9.59 29.55 -6.25
C LYS A 350 -10.82 30.11 -6.97
N GLU A 351 -11.17 29.53 -8.12
CA GLU A 351 -12.32 29.95 -8.92
C GLU A 351 -13.65 29.86 -8.16
N LEU A 352 -13.91 28.74 -7.48
CA LEU A 352 -15.15 28.53 -6.73
C LEU A 352 -15.31 29.51 -5.57
N VAL A 353 -14.21 29.97 -4.97
CA VAL A 353 -14.24 31.00 -3.93
C VAL A 353 -14.46 32.38 -4.54
N GLU A 354 -13.75 32.72 -5.62
CA GLU A 354 -13.86 34.03 -6.28
C GLU A 354 -15.23 34.28 -6.92
N ASP A 355 -15.87 33.25 -7.49
CA ASP A 355 -17.22 33.30 -8.06
C ASP A 355 -18.34 33.07 -6.99
N GLU A 356 -18.01 33.13 -5.69
CA GLU A 356 -18.94 32.98 -4.55
C GLU A 356 -19.73 31.65 -4.51
N HIS A 357 -19.15 30.56 -5.03
CA HIS A 357 -19.77 29.24 -5.13
C HIS A 357 -19.53 28.31 -3.92
N LEU A 358 -19.44 28.86 -2.71
CA LEU A 358 -19.28 28.06 -1.48
C LEU A 358 -20.41 27.04 -1.27
N GLY A 359 -21.64 27.37 -1.67
CA GLY A 359 -22.77 26.44 -1.58
C GLY A 359 -22.59 25.19 -2.45
N GLU A 360 -21.88 25.32 -3.59
CA GLU A 360 -21.55 24.19 -4.45
C GLU A 360 -20.50 23.28 -3.80
N LEU A 361 -19.44 23.87 -3.24
CA LEU A 361 -18.43 23.13 -2.47
C LEU A 361 -19.06 22.32 -1.33
N LEU A 362 -20.05 22.89 -0.63
CA LEU A 362 -20.75 22.20 0.46
C LEU A 362 -21.64 21.05 -0.03
N ARG A 363 -22.32 21.20 -1.17
CA ARG A 363 -23.13 20.12 -1.75
C ARG A 363 -22.29 18.91 -2.13
N HIS A 364 -21.10 19.15 -2.68
CA HIS A 364 -20.20 18.09 -3.14
C HIS A 364 -19.18 17.65 -2.07
N ALA A 365 -19.17 18.24 -0.86
CA ALA A 365 -18.16 17.95 0.15
C ALA A 365 -18.11 16.47 0.60
N GLY A 366 -19.23 15.75 0.47
CA GLY A 366 -19.32 14.32 0.76
C GLY A 366 -18.66 13.44 -0.31
N GLU A 367 -18.38 13.97 -1.48
CA GLU A 367 -17.72 13.29 -2.59
C GLU A 367 -16.21 13.35 -2.42
N GLU A 368 -15.53 12.19 -2.46
CA GLU A 368 -14.08 12.12 -2.27
C GLU A 368 -13.30 12.97 -3.29
N SER A 369 -13.77 13.02 -4.53
CA SER A 369 -13.16 13.80 -5.62
C SER A 369 -13.08 15.30 -5.31
N TRP A 370 -13.98 15.80 -4.45
CA TRP A 370 -14.08 17.21 -4.07
C TRP A 370 -13.41 17.52 -2.73
N GLN A 371 -13.05 16.54 -1.91
CA GLN A 371 -12.48 16.81 -0.58
C GLN A 371 -11.18 17.61 -0.66
N ASP A 372 -10.32 17.30 -1.63
CA ASP A 372 -9.09 18.06 -1.87
C ASP A 372 -9.42 19.49 -2.34
N VAL A 373 -10.42 19.66 -3.21
CA VAL A 373 -10.88 20.99 -3.68
C VAL A 373 -11.46 21.81 -2.53
N VAL A 374 -12.26 21.21 -1.64
CA VAL A 374 -12.84 21.87 -0.46
C VAL A 374 -11.74 22.28 0.53
N LEU A 375 -10.78 21.39 0.79
CA LEU A 375 -9.63 21.72 1.61
C LEU A 375 -8.83 22.85 0.97
N LEU A 376 -8.64 22.80 -0.37
CA LEU A 376 -7.98 23.82 -1.17
C LEU A 376 -8.77 25.14 -1.29
N ALA A 377 -10.08 25.14 -1.08
CA ALA A 377 -10.89 26.35 -1.05
C ALA A 377 -10.68 27.13 0.25
N ALA A 378 -10.50 26.43 1.38
CA ALA A 378 -10.32 27.06 2.68
C ALA A 378 -9.14 28.05 2.75
N GLY A 379 -8.08 27.83 1.97
CA GLY A 379 -6.92 28.72 1.87
C GLY A 379 -7.13 29.93 0.95
N HIS A 380 -8.14 29.90 0.09
CA HIS A 380 -8.58 31.02 -0.73
C HIS A 380 -9.67 31.86 -0.04
N CYS A 381 -10.43 31.27 0.88
CA CYS A 381 -11.49 31.94 1.62
C CYS A 381 -10.99 33.14 2.43
N GLY A 382 -11.75 34.24 2.37
CA GLY A 382 -11.73 35.30 3.35
C GLY A 382 -12.32 34.86 4.70
N ARG A 383 -12.27 35.77 5.69
CA ARG A 383 -12.67 35.47 7.08
C ARG A 383 -14.11 34.94 7.22
N ARG A 384 -15.07 35.57 6.53
CA ARG A 384 -16.50 35.21 6.60
C ARG A 384 -16.80 33.92 5.82
N GLU A 385 -16.18 33.78 4.66
CA GLU A 385 -16.31 32.62 3.78
C GLU A 385 -15.80 31.37 4.46
N LEU A 386 -14.64 31.45 5.12
CA LEU A 386 -14.05 30.32 5.84
C LEU A 386 -14.93 29.88 7.01
N ALA A 387 -15.46 30.82 7.79
CA ALA A 387 -16.40 30.51 8.86
C ALA A 387 -17.68 29.84 8.35
N SER A 388 -18.17 30.27 7.19
CA SER A 388 -19.36 29.70 6.53
C SER A 388 -19.09 28.30 5.98
N LEU A 389 -17.94 28.09 5.33
CA LEU A 389 -17.50 26.79 4.81
C LEU A 389 -17.34 25.78 5.94
N VAL A 390 -16.60 26.13 7.00
CA VAL A 390 -16.40 25.26 8.17
C VAL A 390 -17.73 24.92 8.83
N SER A 391 -18.60 25.92 9.07
CA SER A 391 -19.90 25.68 9.68
C SER A 391 -20.78 24.78 8.81
N GLY A 392 -20.83 25.02 7.50
CA GLY A 392 -21.59 24.21 6.54
C GLY A 392 -21.12 22.76 6.48
N LEU A 393 -19.81 22.51 6.54
CA LEU A 393 -19.27 21.14 6.59
C LEU A 393 -19.68 20.40 7.87
N LEU A 394 -19.69 21.08 9.01
CA LEU A 394 -20.18 20.51 10.26
C LEU A 394 -21.68 20.21 10.20
N ASP A 395 -22.47 21.12 9.63
CA ASP A 395 -23.91 20.95 9.44
C ASP A 395 -24.23 19.76 8.52
N ALA A 396 -23.55 19.66 7.38
CA ALA A 396 -23.68 18.54 6.45
C ALA A 396 -23.30 17.21 7.13
N GLY A 397 -22.19 17.16 7.86
CA GLY A 397 -21.78 15.98 8.62
C GLY A 397 -22.83 15.53 9.65
N ASN A 398 -23.41 16.47 10.39
CA ASN A 398 -24.43 16.16 11.41
C ASN A 398 -25.77 15.72 10.83
N ALA A 399 -26.07 16.03 9.56
CA ALA A 399 -27.28 15.58 8.88
C ALA A 399 -27.25 14.09 8.50
N HIS A 400 -26.07 13.49 8.43
CA HIS A 400 -25.92 12.07 8.11
C HIS A 400 -26.16 11.16 9.33
N THR A 401 -26.60 9.91 9.06
CA THR A 401 -26.76 8.87 10.08
C THR A 401 -25.40 8.50 10.70
N LYS A 402 -25.41 7.94 11.91
CA LYS A 402 -24.19 7.52 12.61
C LYS A 402 -23.37 6.45 11.86
N GLU A 403 -24.03 5.69 10.99
CA GLU A 403 -23.42 4.61 10.22
C GLU A 403 -22.76 5.10 8.92
N SER A 404 -23.04 6.33 8.48
CA SER A 404 -22.41 6.87 7.27
C SER A 404 -20.99 7.31 7.54
N ALA A 405 -20.05 6.94 6.66
CA ALA A 405 -18.68 7.45 6.69
C ALA A 405 -18.60 8.99 6.67
N GLN A 406 -19.57 9.66 6.03
CA GLN A 406 -19.63 11.13 5.95
C GLN A 406 -19.86 11.78 7.32
N ARG A 407 -20.43 11.04 8.28
CA ARG A 407 -20.62 11.51 9.67
C ARG A 407 -19.31 11.86 10.36
N THR A 408 -18.22 11.22 9.94
CA THR A 408 -16.85 11.41 10.45
C THR A 408 -16.00 12.19 9.49
N THR A 409 -16.05 11.89 8.19
CA THR A 409 -15.17 12.52 7.19
C THR A 409 -15.43 14.01 7.02
N LEU A 410 -16.69 14.46 7.08
CA LEU A 410 -17.02 15.89 6.92
C LEU A 410 -16.56 16.75 8.12
N PRO A 411 -16.81 16.36 9.39
CA PRO A 411 -16.22 17.07 10.53
C PRO A 411 -14.69 17.09 10.55
N VAL A 412 -14.05 16.00 10.13
CA VAL A 412 -12.59 15.96 9.96
C VAL A 412 -12.14 16.97 8.90
N LEU A 413 -12.80 17.02 7.75
CA LEU A 413 -12.51 17.99 6.70
C LEU A 413 -12.69 19.43 7.20
N ALA A 414 -13.78 19.72 7.93
CA ALA A 414 -14.02 21.02 8.55
C ALA A 414 -12.89 21.41 9.50
N ALA A 415 -12.39 20.47 10.30
CA ALA A 415 -11.29 20.69 11.22
C ALA A 415 -9.95 20.91 10.51
N LEU A 416 -9.68 20.20 9.41
CA LEU A 416 -8.50 20.44 8.58
C LEU A 416 -8.53 21.86 7.97
N CYS A 417 -9.69 22.30 7.48
CA CYS A 417 -9.89 23.68 7.01
C CYS A 417 -9.62 24.69 8.14
N ALA A 418 -10.10 24.41 9.36
CA ALA A 418 -9.91 25.28 10.52
C ALA A 418 -8.46 25.31 11.04
N GLN A 419 -7.71 24.21 10.98
CA GLN A 419 -6.30 24.14 11.42
C GLN A 419 -5.38 25.04 10.60
N HIS A 420 -5.66 25.19 9.30
CA HIS A 420 -4.88 26.02 8.40
C HIS A 420 -5.39 27.47 8.29
N ALA A 421 -6.44 27.81 9.05
CA ALA A 421 -7.02 29.15 9.07
C ALA A 421 -6.07 30.15 9.75
N ALA A 422 -5.64 31.19 9.04
CA ALA A 422 -4.93 32.31 9.66
C ALA A 422 -5.80 33.00 10.73
N TRP A 423 -7.13 32.99 10.54
CA TRP A 423 -8.09 33.55 11.47
C TRP A 423 -9.43 32.80 11.35
N LEU A 424 -10.03 32.48 12.49
CA LEU A 424 -11.36 31.86 12.57
C LEU A 424 -11.98 32.22 13.93
N ASP A 425 -13.26 32.59 13.93
CA ASP A 425 -13.97 33.01 15.14
C ASP A 425 -14.01 31.93 16.23
N GLY A 426 -13.90 32.36 17.49
CA GLY A 426 -13.89 31.48 18.67
C GLY A 426 -15.09 30.51 18.74
N PRO A 427 -16.33 30.97 18.53
CA PRO A 427 -17.51 30.09 18.50
C PRO A 427 -17.43 28.99 17.43
N VAL A 428 -16.87 29.28 16.26
CA VAL A 428 -16.74 28.28 15.18
C VAL A 428 -15.67 27.24 15.54
N ARG A 429 -14.53 27.67 16.09
CA ARG A 429 -13.49 26.74 16.60
C ARG A 429 -14.04 25.81 17.68
N GLU A 430 -14.83 26.36 18.59
CA GLU A 430 -15.45 25.60 19.67
C GLU A 430 -16.47 24.59 19.13
N ARG A 431 -17.25 24.99 18.11
CA ARG A 431 -18.17 24.10 17.40
C ARG A 431 -17.46 22.94 16.69
N VAL A 432 -16.32 23.21 16.04
CA VAL A 432 -15.46 22.16 15.44
C VAL A 432 -15.01 21.19 16.53
N ARG A 433 -14.48 21.72 17.64
CA ARG A 433 -14.00 20.92 18.77
C ARG A 433 -15.10 20.01 19.34
N HIS A 434 -16.27 20.58 19.63
CA HIS A 434 -17.42 19.83 20.16
C HIS A 434 -17.90 18.74 19.19
N THR A 435 -17.96 19.04 17.88
CA THR A 435 -18.41 18.07 16.87
C THR A 435 -17.41 16.92 16.74
N LEU A 436 -16.10 17.22 16.73
CA LEU A 436 -15.08 16.19 16.69
C LEU A 436 -15.07 15.34 17.97
N GLN A 437 -15.24 15.93 19.16
CA GLN A 437 -15.31 15.16 20.41
C GLN A 437 -16.41 14.10 20.39
N ALA A 438 -17.53 14.35 19.72
CA ALA A 438 -18.61 13.37 19.57
C ALA A 438 -18.26 12.17 18.66
N VAL A 439 -17.18 12.25 17.88
CA VAL A 439 -16.67 11.18 17.01
C VAL A 439 -15.69 10.27 17.77
N PHE A 440 -15.13 10.72 18.90
CA PHE A 440 -14.23 9.90 19.71
C PHE A 440 -15.01 9.05 20.74
N PRO A 441 -14.56 7.81 21.03
CA PRO A 441 -13.46 7.09 20.36
C PRO A 441 -13.86 6.57 18.96
N PRO A 442 -12.90 6.38 18.03
CA PRO A 442 -13.17 5.80 16.73
C PRO A 442 -13.77 4.40 16.83
N ALA A 443 -14.86 4.18 16.10
CA ALA A 443 -15.61 2.93 16.10
C ALA A 443 -14.99 1.84 15.21
N ASP A 444 -14.25 2.23 14.17
CA ASP A 444 -13.72 1.36 13.12
C ASP A 444 -12.41 1.92 12.51
N ASP A 445 -11.79 1.13 11.62
CA ASP A 445 -10.54 1.45 10.95
C ASP A 445 -10.64 2.66 9.99
N ASP A 446 -11.81 2.90 9.39
CA ASP A 446 -12.03 4.02 8.47
C ASP A 446 -12.08 5.34 9.24
N GLN A 447 -12.73 5.35 10.40
CA GLN A 447 -12.68 6.49 11.33
C GLN A 447 -11.28 6.74 11.85
N VAL A 448 -10.52 5.69 12.19
CA VAL A 448 -9.09 5.83 12.55
C VAL A 448 -8.32 6.50 11.42
N HIS A 449 -8.57 6.10 10.17
CA HIS A 449 -7.88 6.67 9.03
C HIS A 449 -8.26 8.14 8.79
N ALA A 450 -9.54 8.48 8.87
CA ALA A 450 -10.02 9.84 8.75
C ALA A 450 -9.44 10.74 9.85
N LEU A 451 -9.53 10.33 11.12
CA LEU A 451 -9.04 11.10 12.27
C LEU A 451 -7.52 11.27 12.27
N ALA A 452 -6.76 10.27 11.78
CA ALA A 452 -5.30 10.37 11.69
C ALA A 452 -4.83 11.53 10.80
N ARG A 453 -5.68 12.00 9.85
CA ARG A 453 -5.38 13.18 9.02
C ARG A 453 -5.20 14.47 9.83
N LEU A 454 -5.79 14.54 11.03
CA LEU A 454 -5.70 15.69 11.93
C LEU A 454 -4.32 15.82 12.62
N GLY A 455 -3.47 14.78 12.54
CA GLY A 455 -2.15 14.77 13.18
C GLY A 455 -2.22 14.97 14.69
N GLU A 456 -1.27 15.75 15.24
CA GLU A 456 -1.17 16.00 16.68
C GLU A 456 -2.44 16.65 17.28
N SER A 457 -3.23 17.38 16.48
CA SER A 457 -4.47 18.01 16.96
C SER A 457 -5.52 16.98 17.42
N ALA A 458 -5.47 15.74 16.93
CA ALA A 458 -6.36 14.68 17.40
C ALA A 458 -6.01 14.18 18.81
N LEU A 459 -4.77 14.37 19.28
CA LEU A 459 -4.32 13.90 20.59
C LEU A 459 -5.10 14.58 21.74
N ALA A 460 -5.43 15.86 21.57
CA ALA A 460 -6.22 16.63 22.53
C ALA A 460 -7.70 16.18 22.62
N LEU A 461 -8.15 15.31 21.71
CA LEU A 461 -9.52 14.80 21.63
C LEU A 461 -9.64 13.35 22.10
N LEU A 462 -8.52 12.71 22.47
CA LEU A 462 -8.53 11.33 22.97
C LEU A 462 -9.34 11.24 24.26
N PRO A 463 -10.19 10.21 24.42
CA PRO A 463 -10.87 9.99 25.68
C PRO A 463 -9.87 9.59 26.78
N PRO A 464 -10.22 9.76 28.06
CA PRO A 464 -9.42 9.21 29.16
C PRO A 464 -9.29 7.69 29.00
N PRO A 465 -8.09 7.10 29.16
CA PRO A 465 -7.88 5.67 28.99
C PRO A 465 -8.84 4.84 29.85
N GLU A 466 -9.02 5.20 31.13
CA GLU A 466 -9.89 4.51 32.08
C GLU A 466 -11.39 4.53 31.72
N SER A 467 -11.82 5.37 30.77
CA SER A 467 -13.21 5.43 30.34
C SER A 467 -13.62 4.27 29.42
N LEU A 468 -12.65 3.53 28.85
CA LEU A 468 -12.91 2.42 27.95
C LEU A 468 -12.62 1.08 28.64
N ALA A 469 -13.35 0.05 28.20
CA ALA A 469 -13.09 -1.31 28.67
C ALA A 469 -11.69 -1.78 28.24
N THR A 470 -10.94 -2.30 29.19
CA THR A 470 -9.59 -2.84 28.96
C THR A 470 -9.61 -3.87 27.83
N ASP A 471 -8.72 -3.68 26.85
CA ASP A 471 -8.56 -4.51 25.65
C ASP A 471 -9.82 -4.66 24.76
N GLY A 472 -10.80 -3.77 24.94
CA GLY A 472 -11.97 -3.65 24.07
C GLY A 472 -11.65 -3.17 22.65
N PRO A 473 -12.58 -3.34 21.69
CA PRO A 473 -12.37 -2.91 20.30
C PRO A 473 -12.13 -1.41 20.16
N LEU A 474 -12.82 -0.57 20.94
CA LEU A 474 -12.64 0.89 20.89
C LEU A 474 -11.26 1.33 21.40
N ALA A 475 -10.76 0.72 22.48
CA ALA A 475 -9.42 0.98 22.99
C ALA A 475 -8.35 0.63 21.94
N ARG A 476 -8.55 -0.47 21.22
CA ARG A 476 -7.68 -0.87 20.10
C ARG A 476 -7.62 0.20 19.01
N HIS A 477 -8.76 0.74 18.58
CA HIS A 477 -8.80 1.78 17.55
C HIS A 477 -8.14 3.08 18.02
N VAL A 478 -8.28 3.46 19.29
CA VAL A 478 -7.57 4.63 19.86
C VAL A 478 -6.06 4.42 19.85
N VAL A 479 -5.58 3.26 20.29
CA VAL A 479 -4.13 2.95 20.28
C VAL A 479 -3.58 2.92 18.85
N GLN A 480 -4.36 2.42 17.90
CA GLN A 480 -3.99 2.43 16.48
C GLN A 480 -3.95 3.84 15.90
N LEU A 481 -4.90 4.71 16.26
CA LEU A 481 -4.88 6.12 15.92
C LEU A 481 -3.63 6.80 16.49
N LEU A 482 -3.30 6.54 17.76
CA LEU A 482 -2.12 7.09 18.42
C LEU A 482 -0.81 6.66 17.73
N GLY A 483 -0.70 5.37 17.38
CA GLY A 483 0.44 4.85 16.62
C GLY A 483 0.55 5.43 15.21
N ARG A 484 -0.56 5.82 14.58
CA ARG A 484 -0.58 6.50 13.27
C ARG A 484 -0.19 7.98 13.36
N ILE A 485 -0.60 8.67 14.43
CA ILE A 485 -0.24 10.08 14.66
C ILE A 485 1.25 10.17 15.02
N GLY A 486 1.72 9.36 15.97
CA GLY A 486 3.12 9.34 16.37
C GLY A 486 3.60 10.66 17.02
N GLY A 487 4.87 11.00 16.77
CA GLY A 487 5.49 12.27 17.17
C GLY A 487 5.81 12.38 18.67
N SER A 488 6.62 13.38 19.05
CA SER A 488 6.96 13.66 20.45
C SER A 488 5.71 13.99 21.28
N ALA A 489 4.76 14.71 20.70
CA ALA A 489 3.49 15.06 21.35
C ALA A 489 2.64 13.83 21.70
N GLY A 490 2.79 12.72 20.98
CA GLY A 490 2.08 11.47 21.24
C GLY A 490 2.63 10.66 22.41
N ILE A 491 3.87 10.93 22.86
CA ILE A 491 4.55 10.11 23.89
C ILE A 491 3.82 10.10 25.24
N PRO A 492 3.37 11.25 25.80
CA PRO A 492 2.62 11.26 27.07
C PRO A 492 1.35 10.41 26.97
N HIS A 493 0.59 10.56 25.88
CA HIS A 493 -0.61 9.76 25.65
C HIS A 493 -0.28 8.27 25.48
N ALA A 494 0.82 7.93 24.80
CA ALA A 494 1.24 6.53 24.64
C ALA A 494 1.60 5.88 25.97
N ARG A 495 2.24 6.63 26.88
CA ARG A 495 2.52 6.18 28.24
C ARG A 495 1.22 5.96 29.03
N GLU A 496 0.28 6.91 29.01
CA GLU A 496 -1.00 6.81 29.71
C GLU A 496 -1.85 5.63 29.21
N TRP A 497 -2.00 5.50 27.89
CA TRP A 497 -2.76 4.42 27.28
C TRP A 497 -2.13 3.05 27.53
N SER A 498 -0.80 2.95 27.50
CA SER A 498 -0.09 1.70 27.81
C SER A 498 -0.26 1.28 29.28
N ALA A 499 -0.41 2.24 30.20
CA ALA A 499 -0.59 1.95 31.62
C ALA A 499 -2.00 1.41 31.91
N ALA A 500 -3.02 1.93 31.23
CA ALA A 500 -4.40 1.49 31.37
C ALA A 500 -4.75 0.24 30.53
N HIS A 501 -4.04 0.01 29.42
CA HIS A 501 -4.32 -1.07 28.48
C HIS A 501 -3.04 -1.85 28.13
N PRO A 502 -2.76 -2.98 28.81
CA PRO A 502 -1.54 -3.75 28.57
C PRO A 502 -1.36 -4.19 27.11
N SER A 503 -2.44 -4.51 26.39
CA SER A 503 -2.33 -4.89 24.97
C SER A 503 -1.88 -3.74 24.06
N ALA A 504 -1.97 -2.48 24.52
CA ALA A 504 -1.55 -1.32 23.75
C ALA A 504 -0.03 -1.30 23.52
N VAL A 505 0.75 -1.80 24.48
CA VAL A 505 2.22 -1.85 24.41
C VAL A 505 2.67 -2.57 23.15
N SER A 506 2.09 -3.74 22.86
CA SER A 506 2.42 -4.51 21.65
C SER A 506 2.17 -3.74 20.34
N ARG A 507 1.09 -2.96 20.28
CA ARG A 507 0.69 -2.20 19.08
C ARG A 507 1.50 -0.92 18.91
N LEU A 508 1.89 -0.30 20.01
CA LEU A 508 2.72 0.90 19.97
C LEU A 508 4.19 0.54 19.71
N ALA A 509 4.69 -0.56 20.28
CA ALA A 509 6.03 -1.11 20.01
C ALA A 509 6.23 -1.49 18.54
N THR A 510 5.15 -1.86 17.85
CA THR A 510 5.18 -2.19 16.42
C THR A 510 5.08 -0.96 15.52
N ASN A 511 4.63 0.17 16.06
CA ASN A 511 4.61 1.48 15.40
C ASN A 511 5.69 2.43 15.94
N TRP A 512 6.76 1.91 16.57
CA TRP A 512 7.80 2.73 17.18
C TRP A 512 8.46 3.70 16.18
N SER A 513 8.54 3.35 14.89
CA SER A 513 9.05 4.25 13.85
C SER A 513 8.25 5.53 13.66
N ALA A 514 7.01 5.60 14.17
CA ALA A 514 6.21 6.83 14.16
C ALA A 514 6.62 7.83 15.26
N PHE A 515 7.44 7.40 16.24
CA PHE A 515 7.84 8.20 17.39
C PHE A 515 9.36 8.48 17.38
N PRO A 516 9.82 9.56 18.06
CA PRO A 516 11.24 9.77 18.32
C PRO A 516 11.85 8.56 19.06
N PRO A 517 12.92 7.93 18.54
CA PRO A 517 13.42 6.66 19.04
C PRO A 517 13.74 6.62 20.54
N ASP A 518 14.64 7.48 20.99
CA ASP A 518 15.12 7.50 22.38
C ASP A 518 14.03 7.92 23.36
N GLU A 519 13.27 8.98 23.05
CA GLU A 519 12.20 9.47 23.94
C GLU A 519 11.10 8.43 24.13
N PHE A 520 10.73 7.70 23.06
CA PHE A 520 9.71 6.67 23.14
C PHE A 520 10.21 5.40 23.85
N ALA A 521 11.46 4.99 23.62
CA ALA A 521 12.02 3.84 24.32
C ALA A 521 12.13 4.10 25.83
N ALA A 522 12.75 5.22 26.22
CA ALA A 522 12.93 5.57 27.63
C ALA A 522 11.60 5.98 28.29
N GLY A 523 10.74 6.68 27.55
CA GLY A 523 9.50 7.24 28.07
C GLY A 523 8.32 6.26 28.11
N VAL A 524 8.25 5.30 27.20
CA VAL A 524 7.11 4.37 27.12
C VAL A 524 7.60 2.95 27.35
N LEU A 525 8.38 2.41 26.43
CA LEU A 525 8.70 0.98 26.39
C LEU A 525 9.48 0.48 27.62
N ALA A 526 10.42 1.28 28.16
CA ALA A 526 11.25 0.92 29.30
C ALA A 526 10.46 0.70 30.62
N HIS A 527 9.22 1.18 30.68
CA HIS A 527 8.36 1.01 31.85
C HIS A 527 7.56 -0.29 31.85
N TYR A 528 7.69 -1.12 30.80
CA TYR A 528 6.92 -2.35 30.64
C TYR A 528 7.82 -3.58 30.51
N ASP A 529 7.27 -4.73 30.89
CA ASP A 529 7.91 -6.01 30.61
C ASP A 529 7.68 -6.42 29.16
N LEU A 530 8.77 -6.37 28.39
CA LEU A 530 8.79 -6.68 26.96
C LEU A 530 9.22 -8.12 26.70
N ALA A 531 9.33 -8.98 27.72
CA ALA A 531 9.78 -10.35 27.56
C ALA A 531 8.93 -11.13 26.53
N GLU A 532 7.61 -10.96 26.57
CA GLU A 532 6.68 -11.67 25.67
C GLU A 532 6.26 -10.82 24.45
N HIS A 533 6.82 -9.62 24.28
CA HIS A 533 6.35 -8.65 23.29
C HIS A 533 7.36 -8.44 22.17
N PHE A 534 6.89 -8.50 20.91
CA PHE A 534 7.70 -8.15 19.76
C PHE A 534 7.87 -6.64 19.65
N VAL A 535 9.13 -6.18 19.61
CA VAL A 535 9.49 -4.80 19.28
C VAL A 535 10.01 -4.75 17.85
N LEU A 536 9.44 -3.86 17.03
CA LEU A 536 9.95 -3.57 15.69
C LEU A 536 10.90 -2.37 15.77
N ALA A 537 12.16 -2.60 15.44
CA ALA A 537 13.18 -1.57 15.36
C ALA A 537 13.68 -1.39 13.91
N GLN A 538 13.94 -0.15 13.51
CA GLN A 538 14.72 0.17 12.31
C GLN A 538 16.05 0.78 12.75
N ARG A 539 16.87 1.20 11.80
CA ARG A 539 18.20 1.75 12.08
C ARG A 539 18.20 2.87 13.12
N ALA A 540 17.24 3.80 13.02
CA ALA A 540 17.11 4.91 13.96
C ALA A 540 16.82 4.46 15.41
N GLN A 541 16.18 3.30 15.59
CA GLN A 541 15.78 2.76 16.89
C GLN A 541 16.85 1.90 17.56
N LEU A 542 17.87 1.42 16.84
CA LEU A 542 18.84 0.48 17.41
C LEU A 542 19.59 1.04 18.62
N ARG A 543 20.01 2.30 18.57
CA ARG A 543 20.73 2.93 19.70
C ARG A 543 19.84 3.07 20.94
N ALA A 544 18.54 3.20 20.75
CA ALA A 544 17.57 3.34 21.82
C ALA A 544 17.21 1.99 22.49
N LEU A 545 17.62 0.84 21.91
CA LEU A 545 17.41 -0.48 22.52
C LEU A 545 18.13 -0.65 23.87
N ARG A 546 19.20 0.14 24.14
CA ARG A 546 19.88 0.20 25.44
C ARG A 546 18.94 0.53 26.61
N HIS A 547 17.80 1.16 26.33
CA HIS A 547 16.79 1.48 27.34
C HIS A 547 15.88 0.28 27.68
N LEU A 548 15.98 -0.84 26.96
CA LEU A 548 15.03 -1.96 27.00
C LEU A 548 15.70 -3.29 27.43
N PRO A 549 16.25 -3.41 28.66
CA PRO A 549 16.96 -4.61 29.10
C PRO A 549 16.05 -5.85 29.27
N SER A 550 14.74 -5.66 29.41
CA SER A 550 13.74 -6.74 29.49
C SER A 550 13.39 -7.35 28.13
N LEU A 551 13.80 -6.72 27.02
CA LEU A 551 13.45 -7.18 25.68
C LEU A 551 14.02 -8.57 25.38
N ARG A 552 13.15 -9.48 24.93
CA ARG A 552 13.52 -10.83 24.45
C ARG A 552 13.17 -11.07 22.99
N HIS A 553 12.14 -10.42 22.45
CA HIS A 553 11.65 -10.62 21.09
C HIS A 553 11.85 -9.37 20.23
N LEU A 554 12.85 -9.39 19.34
CA LEU A 554 13.21 -8.26 18.49
C LEU A 554 12.98 -8.58 17.01
N VAL A 555 12.38 -7.62 16.30
CA VAL A 555 12.32 -7.59 14.84
C VAL A 555 13.09 -6.37 14.38
N VAL A 556 14.13 -6.57 13.57
CA VAL A 556 14.89 -5.48 12.94
C VAL A 556 14.54 -5.43 11.47
N SER A 557 14.08 -4.27 10.99
CA SER A 557 13.71 -4.07 9.59
C SER A 557 14.50 -2.93 8.94
N GLY A 558 14.94 -3.15 7.70
CA GLY A 558 15.59 -2.14 6.86
C GLY A 558 17.11 -2.23 6.81
N GLU A 559 17.70 -1.28 6.08
CA GLU A 559 19.13 -1.21 5.79
C GLU A 559 19.94 -0.86 7.04
N LEU A 560 20.74 -1.82 7.52
CA LEU A 560 21.51 -1.67 8.73
C LEU A 560 22.93 -2.20 8.59
N PRO A 561 23.96 -1.37 8.85
CA PRO A 561 25.34 -1.84 8.89
C PRO A 561 25.55 -2.91 9.97
N GLN A 562 26.34 -3.93 9.65
CA GLN A 562 26.60 -5.06 10.54
C GLN A 562 27.18 -4.66 11.91
N GLU A 563 28.03 -3.63 11.96
CA GLU A 563 28.61 -3.15 13.22
C GLU A 563 27.57 -2.51 14.15
N GLU A 564 26.57 -1.82 13.60
CA GLU A 564 25.47 -1.26 14.39
C GLU A 564 24.59 -2.38 14.96
N LEU A 565 24.37 -3.47 14.20
CA LEU A 565 23.64 -4.64 14.70
C LEU A 565 24.41 -5.29 15.85
N ARG A 566 25.71 -5.52 15.66
CA ARG A 566 26.57 -6.14 16.68
C ARG A 566 26.57 -5.33 17.97
N ALA A 567 26.70 -4.00 17.87
CA ALA A 567 26.66 -3.11 19.03
C ALA A 567 25.30 -3.18 19.74
N ALA A 568 24.18 -3.16 19.01
CA ALA A 568 22.84 -3.23 19.59
C ALA A 568 22.56 -4.58 20.27
N LEU A 569 23.06 -5.69 19.71
CA LEU A 569 22.87 -7.03 20.28
C LEU A 569 23.75 -7.30 21.50
N ALA A 570 24.88 -6.59 21.66
CA ALA A 570 25.82 -6.84 22.76
C ALA A 570 25.22 -6.55 24.15
N GLU A 571 24.26 -5.63 24.23
CA GLU A 571 23.65 -5.19 25.50
C GLU A 571 22.33 -5.91 25.82
N LEU A 572 21.84 -6.77 24.93
CA LEU A 572 20.56 -7.46 25.05
C LEU A 572 20.74 -8.95 25.34
N ARG A 573 19.65 -9.59 25.77
CA ARG A 573 19.54 -11.06 25.86
C ARG A 573 18.28 -11.50 25.15
N LEU A 574 18.38 -11.80 23.86
CA LEU A 574 17.24 -12.12 23.02
C LEU A 574 16.95 -13.62 23.01
N GLU A 575 15.67 -13.96 22.93
CA GLU A 575 15.15 -15.30 22.67
C GLU A 575 14.71 -15.43 21.22
N VAL A 576 14.26 -14.33 20.61
CA VAL A 576 13.75 -14.29 19.24
C VAL A 576 14.32 -13.08 18.52
N LEU A 577 14.94 -13.32 17.36
CA LEU A 577 15.43 -12.27 16.47
C LEU A 577 14.95 -12.51 15.04
N TYR A 578 14.24 -11.54 14.47
CA TYR A 578 13.92 -11.51 13.05
C TYR A 578 14.65 -10.35 12.39
N LEU A 579 15.45 -10.63 11.36
CA LEU A 579 16.01 -9.63 10.46
C LEU A 579 15.20 -9.61 9.17
N HIS A 580 14.75 -8.43 8.76
CA HIS A 580 13.93 -8.22 7.57
C HIS A 580 14.49 -7.10 6.69
N MET A 581 14.45 -7.28 5.36
CA MET A 581 14.86 -6.26 4.38
C MET A 581 16.24 -5.65 4.67
N ASN A 582 17.25 -6.51 4.87
CA ASN A 582 18.59 -6.06 5.23
C ASN A 582 19.66 -6.55 4.23
N PRO A 583 20.17 -5.68 3.34
CA PRO A 583 21.18 -6.07 2.37
C PRO A 583 22.62 -6.04 2.90
N HIS A 584 22.87 -5.42 4.06
CA HIS A 584 24.23 -5.12 4.53
C HIS A 584 24.77 -6.09 5.57
N VAL A 585 23.91 -6.85 6.25
CA VAL A 585 24.34 -7.92 7.15
C VAL A 585 24.80 -9.10 6.30
N THR A 586 26.07 -9.47 6.43
CA THR A 586 26.69 -10.55 5.65
C THR A 586 27.14 -11.71 6.54
N ASP A 587 27.53 -11.40 7.78
CA ASP A 587 28.02 -12.36 8.75
C ASP A 587 27.15 -12.37 10.02
N LEU A 588 26.72 -13.58 10.40
CA LEU A 588 25.87 -13.85 11.56
C LEU A 588 26.66 -14.20 12.84
N SER A 589 27.99 -14.15 12.81
CA SER A 589 28.86 -14.43 13.98
C SER A 589 28.52 -13.56 15.20
N ALA A 590 27.99 -12.35 14.98
CA ALA A 590 27.53 -11.47 16.04
C ALA A 590 26.41 -12.09 16.91
N LEU A 591 25.65 -13.05 16.38
CA LEU A 591 24.63 -13.79 17.13
C LEU A 591 25.23 -14.73 18.18
N GLY A 592 26.52 -15.06 18.08
CA GLY A 592 27.23 -15.85 19.09
C GLY A 592 27.20 -15.21 20.49
N ALA A 593 27.09 -13.89 20.59
CA ALA A 593 26.87 -13.18 21.86
C ALA A 593 25.56 -13.63 22.57
N GLN A 594 24.61 -14.18 21.81
CA GLN A 594 23.29 -14.63 22.25
C GLN A 594 23.17 -16.16 22.32
N ALA A 595 24.28 -16.91 22.18
CA ALA A 595 24.26 -18.38 22.04
C ALA A 595 23.51 -19.12 23.17
N GLY A 596 23.52 -18.58 24.39
CA GLY A 596 22.82 -19.18 25.53
C GLY A 596 21.30 -18.96 25.56
N THR A 597 20.78 -17.94 24.86
CA THR A 597 19.37 -17.50 25.00
C THR A 597 18.58 -17.56 23.71
N LEU A 598 19.22 -17.40 22.54
CA LEU A 598 18.52 -17.26 21.27
C LEU A 598 17.90 -18.59 20.82
N GLN A 599 16.58 -18.63 20.75
CA GLN A 599 15.79 -19.81 20.41
C GLN A 599 15.20 -19.75 19.00
N GLN A 600 14.96 -18.55 18.47
CA GLN A 600 14.38 -18.39 17.15
C GLN A 600 15.11 -17.32 16.34
N VAL A 601 15.44 -17.66 15.10
CA VAL A 601 16.05 -16.74 14.13
C VAL A 601 15.21 -16.71 12.85
N GLY A 602 14.88 -15.52 12.40
CA GLY A 602 14.27 -15.29 11.09
C GLY A 602 15.12 -14.37 10.22
N LEU A 603 15.32 -14.75 8.96
CA LEU A 603 16.07 -13.98 7.97
C LEU A 603 15.21 -13.87 6.70
N ASP A 604 14.60 -12.71 6.48
CA ASP A 604 13.71 -12.48 5.34
C ASP A 604 14.16 -11.27 4.51
N THR A 605 14.32 -11.44 3.20
CA THR A 605 14.93 -10.42 2.32
C THR A 605 16.28 -9.92 2.88
N CYS A 606 17.19 -10.84 3.23
CA CYS A 606 18.52 -10.53 3.73
C CYS A 606 19.64 -11.00 2.77
N PRO A 607 19.74 -10.46 1.54
CA PRO A 607 20.55 -11.05 0.46
C PRO A 607 22.06 -11.12 0.78
N GLY A 608 22.58 -10.24 1.64
CA GLY A 608 23.98 -10.27 2.06
C GLY A 608 24.40 -11.52 2.84
N VAL A 609 23.46 -12.20 3.52
CA VAL A 609 23.75 -13.40 4.31
C VAL A 609 23.94 -14.63 3.41
N GLN A 610 25.17 -14.94 3.03
CA GLN A 610 25.44 -16.07 2.11
C GLN A 610 25.73 -17.41 2.80
N SER A 611 25.83 -17.45 4.14
CA SER A 611 26.10 -18.68 4.89
C SER A 611 25.36 -18.70 6.23
N LEU A 612 24.77 -19.85 6.55
CA LEU A 612 24.11 -20.12 7.84
C LEU A 612 25.04 -20.78 8.86
N THR A 613 26.31 -21.01 8.52
CA THR A 613 27.28 -21.71 9.38
C THR A 613 27.37 -21.14 10.80
N PRO A 614 27.39 -19.81 11.03
CA PRO A 614 27.44 -19.27 12.38
C PRO A 614 26.23 -19.66 13.27
N LEU A 615 25.08 -20.00 12.68
CA LEU A 615 23.91 -20.44 13.45
C LEU A 615 24.11 -21.82 14.10
N THR A 616 25.06 -22.63 13.60
CA THR A 616 25.39 -23.94 14.17
C THR A 616 26.04 -23.86 15.55
N GLU A 617 26.53 -22.68 15.92
CA GLU A 617 27.10 -22.40 17.23
C GLU A 617 26.03 -22.01 18.27
N LEU A 618 24.74 -21.95 17.88
CA LEU A 618 23.63 -21.59 18.77
C LEU A 618 22.96 -22.86 19.33
N PRO A 619 23.33 -23.33 20.54
CA PRO A 619 22.82 -24.59 21.10
C PRO A 619 21.31 -24.58 21.38
N SER A 620 20.74 -23.40 21.62
CA SER A 620 19.33 -23.23 21.98
C SER A 620 18.40 -22.98 20.79
N LEU A 621 18.89 -22.99 19.54
CA LEU A 621 18.10 -22.63 18.37
C LEU A 621 17.08 -23.71 17.98
N VAL A 622 15.80 -23.47 18.29
CA VAL A 622 14.68 -24.40 18.06
C VAL A 622 13.92 -24.10 16.77
N ALA A 623 13.89 -22.84 16.32
CA ALA A 623 13.17 -22.42 15.12
C ALA A 623 14.02 -21.55 14.20
N LEU A 624 13.98 -21.86 12.90
CA LEU A 624 14.65 -21.10 11.86
C LEU A 624 13.67 -20.76 10.74
N SER A 625 13.61 -19.48 10.36
CA SER A 625 12.90 -19.02 9.17
C SER A 625 13.89 -18.33 8.24
N VAL A 626 13.95 -18.76 6.99
CA VAL A 626 14.91 -18.21 6.00
C VAL A 626 14.28 -17.98 4.65
N ASP A 627 14.69 -16.90 4.01
CA ASP A 627 14.43 -16.62 2.62
C ASP A 627 15.46 -17.28 1.69
N ALA A 628 14.94 -18.21 0.90
CA ALA A 628 15.52 -19.02 -0.18
C ALA A 628 16.04 -18.25 -1.40
N MET A 629 15.57 -17.03 -1.62
CA MET A 629 15.71 -16.34 -2.90
C MET A 629 17.18 -15.97 -3.19
N ASN A 630 17.64 -16.27 -4.41
CA ASN A 630 18.99 -15.93 -4.91
C ASN A 630 20.16 -16.36 -4.00
N ARG A 631 20.01 -17.51 -3.32
CA ARG A 631 21.04 -18.07 -2.44
C ARG A 631 21.94 -19.09 -3.16
N PRO A 632 23.21 -19.26 -2.73
CA PRO A 632 24.06 -20.33 -3.25
C PRO A 632 23.49 -21.71 -2.90
N ALA A 633 23.83 -22.73 -3.69
CA ALA A 633 23.25 -24.07 -3.58
C ALA A 633 23.52 -24.75 -2.21
N ASP A 634 24.61 -24.38 -1.55
CA ASP A 634 25.03 -24.88 -0.25
C ASP A 634 24.53 -24.04 0.94
N PHE A 635 23.80 -22.94 0.69
CA PHE A 635 23.34 -22.01 1.72
C PHE A 635 22.62 -22.68 2.89
N LEU A 636 21.77 -23.67 2.58
CA LEU A 636 20.98 -24.41 3.57
C LEU A 636 21.73 -25.59 4.19
N MET A 637 22.90 -25.99 3.66
CA MET A 637 23.65 -27.15 4.18
C MET A 637 23.92 -27.09 5.69
N PRO A 638 24.26 -25.94 6.29
CA PRO A 638 24.48 -25.85 7.73
C PRO A 638 23.25 -26.19 8.59
N VAL A 639 22.04 -26.18 8.02
CA VAL A 639 20.80 -26.51 8.75
C VAL A 639 20.88 -27.92 9.36
N THR A 640 21.54 -28.89 8.71
CA THR A 640 21.71 -30.25 9.25
C THR A 640 22.53 -30.30 10.55
N GLY A 641 23.33 -29.27 10.83
CA GLY A 641 24.14 -29.16 12.04
C GLY A 641 23.39 -28.58 13.25
N LEU A 642 22.16 -28.08 13.07
CA LEU A 642 21.38 -27.39 14.10
C LEU A 642 20.70 -28.38 15.07
N ARG A 643 21.45 -28.84 16.07
CA ARG A 643 21.09 -29.97 16.95
C ARG A 643 19.70 -29.92 17.59
N THR A 644 19.19 -28.73 17.92
CA THR A 644 17.91 -28.53 18.62
C THR A 644 16.77 -28.07 17.71
N LEU A 645 17.03 -27.94 16.40
CA LEU A 645 16.05 -27.43 15.45
C LEU A 645 14.85 -28.37 15.28
N SER A 646 13.67 -27.84 15.57
CA SER A 646 12.39 -28.56 15.45
C SER A 646 11.41 -27.89 14.47
N TYR A 647 11.56 -26.59 14.21
CA TYR A 647 10.74 -25.82 13.27
C TYR A 647 11.63 -25.20 12.19
N LEU A 648 11.31 -25.46 10.92
CA LEU A 648 12.01 -24.88 9.77
C LEU A 648 10.99 -24.26 8.81
N GLU A 649 11.20 -22.98 8.50
CA GLU A 649 10.45 -22.26 7.49
C GLU A 649 11.37 -21.77 6.38
N ILE A 650 11.01 -22.07 5.14
CA ILE A 650 11.73 -21.67 3.95
C ILE A 650 10.78 -20.92 3.04
N SER A 651 11.06 -19.64 2.83
CA SER A 651 10.31 -18.78 1.92
C SER A 651 11.03 -18.67 0.58
N ARG A 652 10.28 -18.40 -0.51
CA ARG A 652 10.79 -18.21 -1.88
C ARG A 652 11.83 -19.26 -2.32
N LEU A 653 11.52 -20.54 -2.10
CA LEU A 653 12.38 -21.65 -2.53
C LEU A 653 12.46 -21.71 -4.07
N ALA A 654 13.60 -21.33 -4.64
CA ALA A 654 13.79 -21.19 -6.09
C ALA A 654 13.60 -22.51 -6.88
N SER A 655 14.03 -23.64 -6.30
CA SER A 655 13.91 -24.96 -6.96
C SER A 655 12.47 -25.45 -7.05
N GLY A 656 11.60 -25.02 -6.12
CA GLY A 656 10.27 -25.62 -5.92
C GLY A 656 10.32 -27.12 -5.60
N GLN A 657 11.44 -27.67 -5.14
CA GLN A 657 11.61 -29.10 -4.87
C GLN A 657 12.06 -29.32 -3.43
N VAL A 658 11.32 -30.13 -2.67
CA VAL A 658 11.66 -30.49 -1.29
C VAL A 658 12.89 -31.40 -1.24
N SER A 659 13.13 -32.22 -2.28
CA SER A 659 14.31 -33.10 -2.35
C SER A 659 15.65 -32.35 -2.39
N ARG A 660 15.63 -31.07 -2.78
CA ARG A 660 16.80 -30.19 -2.79
C ARG A 660 17.10 -29.58 -1.43
N LEU A 661 16.19 -29.72 -0.47
CA LEU A 661 16.39 -29.24 0.88
C LEU A 661 17.20 -30.27 1.68
N PRO A 662 18.17 -29.84 2.48
CA PRO A 662 18.90 -30.74 3.35
C PRO A 662 17.98 -31.20 4.48
N ALA A 663 17.64 -32.50 4.48
CA ALA A 663 16.72 -33.06 5.46
C ALA A 663 17.33 -33.05 6.87
N HIS A 664 16.65 -32.40 7.82
CA HIS A 664 17.08 -32.33 9.21
C HIS A 664 16.40 -33.41 10.05
N PRO A 665 17.15 -34.26 10.79
CA PRO A 665 16.58 -35.39 11.52
C PRO A 665 15.67 -34.98 12.69
N GLY A 666 15.85 -33.78 13.24
CA GLY A 666 15.06 -33.24 14.36
C GLY A 666 13.85 -32.39 13.97
N VAL A 667 13.71 -32.00 12.69
CA VAL A 667 12.62 -31.09 12.28
C VAL A 667 11.29 -31.84 12.32
N THR A 668 10.36 -31.30 13.10
CA THR A 668 8.99 -31.82 13.27
C THR A 668 7.96 -30.98 12.53
N HIS A 669 8.28 -29.71 12.26
CA HIS A 669 7.44 -28.75 11.54
C HIS A 669 8.22 -28.15 10.37
N LEU A 670 7.75 -28.38 9.15
CA LEU A 670 8.34 -27.81 7.94
C LEU A 670 7.31 -26.94 7.21
N LYS A 671 7.67 -25.69 6.98
CA LYS A 671 6.90 -24.76 6.16
C LYS A 671 7.71 -24.37 4.93
N VAL A 672 7.16 -24.60 3.74
CA VAL A 672 7.81 -24.26 2.47
C VAL A 672 6.90 -23.36 1.64
N SER A 673 7.45 -22.25 1.18
CA SER A 673 6.78 -21.34 0.25
C SER A 673 7.65 -21.10 -0.97
N SER A 674 7.04 -21.06 -2.16
CA SER A 674 7.73 -20.82 -3.43
C SER A 674 6.81 -20.09 -4.40
N ASP A 675 7.42 -19.43 -5.39
CA ASP A 675 6.71 -18.79 -6.49
C ASP A 675 6.13 -19.78 -7.49
N ARG A 676 6.65 -21.01 -7.48
CA ARG A 676 6.16 -22.12 -8.30
C ARG A 676 5.51 -23.17 -7.40
N PRO A 677 4.66 -24.04 -7.95
CA PRO A 677 4.16 -25.19 -7.21
C PRO A 677 5.32 -26.01 -6.65
N VAL A 678 5.28 -26.31 -5.35
CA VAL A 678 6.30 -27.06 -4.65
C VAL A 678 6.04 -28.56 -4.85
N ALA A 679 7.01 -29.26 -5.43
CA ALA A 679 7.08 -30.71 -5.46
C ALA A 679 7.47 -31.25 -4.08
N LEU A 680 6.72 -32.23 -3.59
CA LEU A 680 6.89 -32.84 -2.27
C LEU A 680 7.76 -34.11 -2.33
N ASP A 681 8.72 -34.11 -3.24
CA ASP A 681 9.70 -35.17 -3.42
C ASP A 681 10.70 -35.22 -2.26
N GLY A 682 11.24 -36.41 -1.96
CA GLY A 682 12.27 -36.57 -0.92
C GLY A 682 11.78 -36.37 0.52
N LEU A 683 10.46 -36.26 0.76
CA LEU A 683 9.92 -36.15 2.11
C LEU A 683 10.34 -37.31 3.02
N ALA A 684 10.55 -38.52 2.48
CA ALA A 684 10.99 -39.69 3.23
C ALA A 684 12.30 -39.48 4.02
N ALA A 685 13.16 -38.53 3.61
CA ALA A 685 14.38 -38.19 4.32
C ALA A 685 14.14 -37.41 5.64
N TRP A 686 12.93 -36.87 5.86
CA TRP A 686 12.57 -36.05 7.02
C TRP A 686 11.97 -36.87 8.16
N GLU A 687 12.76 -37.78 8.74
CA GLU A 687 12.28 -38.85 9.63
C GLU A 687 11.37 -38.42 10.82
N SER A 688 11.55 -37.20 11.33
CA SER A 688 10.80 -36.66 12.48
C SER A 688 9.60 -35.78 12.10
N LEU A 689 9.36 -35.55 10.81
CA LEU A 689 8.36 -34.59 10.34
C LEU A 689 6.92 -35.04 10.68
N ARG A 690 6.15 -34.11 11.26
CA ARG A 690 4.75 -34.31 11.70
C ARG A 690 3.79 -33.26 11.17
N ASP A 691 4.24 -32.02 11.01
CA ASP A 691 3.45 -30.90 10.47
C ASP A 691 4.13 -30.36 9.20
N LEU A 692 3.41 -30.42 8.08
CA LEU A 692 3.88 -29.93 6.79
C LEU A 692 2.95 -28.83 6.29
N GLN A 693 3.51 -27.67 5.99
CA GLN A 693 2.81 -26.55 5.38
C GLN A 693 3.46 -26.13 4.05
N VAL A 694 2.65 -26.05 3.00
CA VAL A 694 3.09 -25.72 1.65
C VAL A 694 2.19 -24.63 1.09
N SER A 695 2.75 -23.47 0.74
CA SER A 695 1.95 -22.32 0.29
C SER A 695 1.30 -22.55 -1.08
N ARG A 696 1.99 -23.26 -1.99
CA ARG A 696 1.51 -23.62 -3.32
C ARG A 696 1.93 -25.04 -3.65
N ALA A 697 0.99 -25.98 -3.67
CA ALA A 697 1.19 -27.36 -4.11
C ALA A 697 0.63 -27.56 -5.53
N GLY A 698 1.28 -28.44 -6.30
CA GLY A 698 0.90 -28.75 -7.68
C GLY A 698 -0.44 -29.46 -7.77
N SER A 699 -0.50 -30.71 -7.33
CA SER A 699 -1.73 -31.52 -7.29
C SER A 699 -1.98 -32.10 -5.91
N LEU A 700 -3.25 -32.45 -5.62
CA LEU A 700 -3.59 -33.17 -4.39
C LEU A 700 -3.05 -34.61 -4.41
N ASP A 701 -3.01 -35.25 -5.58
CA ASP A 701 -2.57 -36.65 -5.72
C ASP A 701 -1.09 -36.83 -5.36
N ASP A 702 -0.23 -35.92 -5.84
CA ASP A 702 1.19 -35.92 -5.50
C ASP A 702 1.39 -35.73 -3.99
N ALA A 703 0.61 -34.84 -3.38
CA ALA A 703 0.67 -34.59 -1.94
C ALA A 703 0.19 -35.80 -1.13
N VAL A 704 -0.89 -36.46 -1.57
CA VAL A 704 -1.38 -37.70 -0.95
C VAL A 704 -0.33 -38.79 -1.05
N ALA A 705 0.26 -39.01 -2.22
CA ALA A 705 1.28 -40.02 -2.43
C ALA A 705 2.51 -39.80 -1.52
N ALA A 706 3.02 -38.56 -1.48
CA ALA A 706 4.19 -38.22 -0.68
C ALA A 706 3.94 -38.34 0.84
N VAL A 707 2.75 -37.91 1.31
CA VAL A 707 2.36 -38.05 2.72
C VAL A 707 2.13 -39.52 3.10
N ARG A 708 1.58 -40.31 2.18
CA ARG A 708 1.39 -41.76 2.36
C ARG A 708 2.72 -42.48 2.53
N GLU A 709 3.69 -42.16 1.67
CA GLU A 709 5.03 -42.75 1.70
C GLU A 709 5.76 -42.39 3.01
N HIS A 710 5.61 -41.16 3.51
CA HIS A 710 6.20 -40.74 4.77
C HIS A 710 5.59 -41.41 6.01
N GLY A 711 4.27 -41.61 6.03
CA GLY A 711 3.55 -42.38 7.07
C GLY A 711 3.49 -41.79 8.49
N ARG A 712 4.19 -40.68 8.78
CA ARG A 712 4.23 -40.01 10.11
C ARG A 712 3.62 -38.61 10.16
N ILE A 713 3.33 -38.00 9.03
CA ILE A 713 2.73 -36.66 8.97
C ILE A 713 1.29 -36.73 9.49
N THR A 714 0.99 -35.91 10.50
CA THR A 714 -0.32 -35.84 11.15
C THR A 714 -1.06 -34.54 10.85
N ARG A 715 -0.34 -33.48 10.49
CA ARG A 715 -0.92 -32.18 10.12
C ARG A 715 -0.40 -31.74 8.76
N LEU A 716 -1.32 -31.33 7.89
CA LEU A 716 -1.01 -30.93 6.53
C LEU A 716 -1.76 -29.64 6.18
N ARG A 717 -1.05 -28.61 5.73
CA ARG A 717 -1.64 -27.38 5.19
C ARG A 717 -1.17 -27.15 3.76
N LEU A 718 -2.08 -27.12 2.80
CA LEU A 718 -1.76 -26.95 1.37
C LEU A 718 -2.56 -25.81 0.75
N GLY A 719 -1.87 -24.86 0.13
CA GLY A 719 -2.49 -24.01 -0.88
C GLY A 719 -2.51 -24.76 -2.22
N LEU A 720 -3.67 -25.29 -2.60
CA LEU A 720 -3.79 -26.09 -3.83
C LEU A 720 -4.01 -25.19 -5.05
N THR A 721 -3.19 -25.38 -6.08
CA THR A 721 -3.38 -24.70 -7.37
C THR A 721 -4.45 -25.39 -8.22
N SER A 722 -4.53 -26.73 -8.16
CA SER A 722 -5.49 -27.54 -8.91
C SER A 722 -6.07 -28.69 -8.09
N TRP A 723 -7.35 -29.00 -8.34
CA TRP A 723 -8.02 -30.23 -7.90
C TRP A 723 -8.14 -31.27 -9.03
N LYS A 724 -7.61 -31.00 -10.23
CA LYS A 724 -7.61 -31.94 -11.38
C LYS A 724 -6.57 -33.04 -11.17
N GLY A 725 -6.94 -34.28 -11.52
CA GLY A 725 -6.02 -35.44 -11.48
C GLY A 725 -6.51 -36.66 -10.70
N LEU A 726 -7.66 -36.55 -10.01
CA LEU A 726 -8.19 -37.53 -9.05
C LEU A 726 -8.57 -38.89 -9.66
N ALA A 727 -7.57 -39.66 -10.08
CA ALA A 727 -7.64 -41.10 -10.28
C ALA A 727 -6.77 -41.72 -9.18
N PRO A 728 -7.29 -41.86 -7.95
CA PRO A 728 -6.46 -42.27 -6.83
C PRO A 728 -6.09 -43.74 -6.93
N ASP A 729 -4.86 -44.05 -6.55
CA ASP A 729 -4.56 -45.29 -5.85
C ASP A 729 -5.40 -45.27 -4.55
N ASP A 730 -6.39 -46.18 -4.45
CA ASP A 730 -7.44 -46.24 -3.41
C ASP A 730 -6.92 -46.44 -1.97
N ARG A 731 -5.60 -46.45 -1.76
CA ARG A 731 -4.99 -46.66 -0.45
C ARG A 731 -5.13 -45.43 0.46
N PRO A 732 -5.80 -45.53 1.62
CA PRO A 732 -5.98 -44.40 2.52
C PRO A 732 -4.69 -43.97 3.24
N VAL A 733 -4.60 -42.69 3.59
CA VAL A 733 -3.57 -42.13 4.47
C VAL A 733 -4.09 -42.13 5.91
N MET A 734 -3.59 -43.07 6.71
CA MET A 734 -4.07 -43.29 8.09
C MET A 734 -3.43 -42.34 9.13
N SER A 735 -2.28 -41.75 8.80
CA SER A 735 -1.50 -40.92 9.72
C SER A 735 -2.09 -39.53 9.92
N LEU A 736 -2.81 -39.01 8.92
CA LEU A 736 -3.29 -37.63 8.92
C LEU A 736 -4.46 -37.44 9.90
N ARG A 737 -4.42 -36.35 10.67
CA ARG A 737 -5.40 -35.96 11.69
C ARG A 737 -5.97 -34.57 11.43
N GLU A 738 -5.13 -33.63 10.99
CA GLU A 738 -5.56 -32.27 10.65
C GLU A 738 -5.18 -31.91 9.20
N LEU A 739 -6.13 -31.37 8.45
CA LEU A 739 -5.95 -30.94 7.07
C LEU A 739 -6.47 -29.51 6.90
N ALA A 740 -5.65 -28.62 6.34
CA ALA A 740 -6.09 -27.29 5.92
C ALA A 740 -5.84 -27.11 4.43
N ILE A 741 -6.89 -26.86 3.65
CA ILE A 741 -6.81 -26.77 2.19
C ILE A 741 -7.74 -25.67 1.65
N THR A 742 -7.42 -25.18 0.46
CA THR A 742 -8.32 -24.33 -0.32
C THR A 742 -9.52 -25.15 -0.79
N ALA A 743 -10.74 -24.66 -0.55
CA ALA A 743 -11.97 -25.38 -0.91
C ALA A 743 -12.04 -25.69 -2.42
N PRO A 744 -12.55 -26.88 -2.82
CA PRO A 744 -12.80 -27.21 -4.22
C PRO A 744 -14.00 -26.44 -4.77
N GLN A 745 -14.06 -26.27 -6.09
CA GLN A 745 -15.26 -25.73 -6.78
C GLN A 745 -16.38 -26.78 -6.87
N ASP A 746 -16.02 -28.06 -7.02
CA ASP A 746 -16.95 -29.17 -7.08
C ASP A 746 -17.00 -29.89 -5.73
N SER A 747 -18.18 -29.99 -5.13
CA SER A 747 -18.41 -30.67 -3.85
C SER A 747 -18.16 -32.17 -3.92
N ALA A 748 -18.19 -32.79 -5.10
CA ALA A 748 -17.80 -34.19 -5.31
C ALA A 748 -16.36 -34.46 -4.84
N HIS A 749 -15.47 -33.47 -4.93
CA HIS A 749 -14.10 -33.61 -4.44
C HIS A 749 -13.99 -33.64 -2.91
N LEU A 750 -14.96 -33.06 -2.18
CA LEU A 750 -15.00 -33.17 -0.72
C LEU A 750 -15.37 -34.59 -0.27
N ALA A 751 -16.16 -35.32 -1.05
CA ALA A 751 -16.49 -36.72 -0.78
C ALA A 751 -15.25 -37.62 -0.74
N LEU A 752 -14.22 -37.27 -1.54
CA LEU A 752 -12.98 -38.03 -1.64
C LEU A 752 -12.12 -37.90 -0.38
N LEU A 753 -12.22 -36.78 0.36
CA LEU A 753 -11.42 -36.56 1.57
C LEU A 753 -11.70 -37.64 2.62
N GLY A 754 -12.94 -38.12 2.74
CA GLY A 754 -13.28 -39.19 3.68
C GLY A 754 -12.70 -40.55 3.31
N ARG A 755 -12.52 -40.82 2.01
CA ARG A 755 -11.87 -42.04 1.53
C ARG A 755 -10.35 -41.96 1.66
N LEU A 756 -9.77 -40.82 1.31
CA LEU A 756 -8.32 -40.59 1.32
C LEU A 756 -7.76 -40.44 2.74
N PHE A 757 -8.53 -39.81 3.65
CA PHE A 757 -8.09 -39.48 5.00
C PHE A 757 -9.12 -39.95 6.05
N PRO A 758 -9.32 -41.27 6.22
CA PRO A 758 -10.32 -41.80 7.15
C PRO A 758 -10.03 -41.46 8.63
N GLY A 759 -8.78 -41.14 8.96
CA GLY A 759 -8.36 -40.73 10.30
C GLY A 759 -8.50 -39.24 10.62
N LEU A 760 -9.07 -38.44 9.71
CA LEU A 760 -9.15 -36.99 9.83
C LEU A 760 -10.11 -36.55 10.95
N THR A 761 -9.64 -35.73 11.88
CA THR A 761 -10.45 -35.20 12.99
C THR A 761 -10.71 -33.71 12.86
N ARG A 762 -9.86 -32.97 12.15
CA ARG A 762 -10.04 -31.53 11.87
C ARG A 762 -9.80 -31.20 10.40
N LEU A 763 -10.75 -30.51 9.78
CA LEU A 763 -10.66 -29.99 8.43
C LEU A 763 -10.84 -28.47 8.45
N THR A 764 -9.86 -27.73 7.93
CA THR A 764 -9.99 -26.29 7.68
C THR A 764 -10.12 -26.05 6.18
N LEU A 765 -11.25 -25.48 5.76
CA LEU A 765 -11.51 -25.10 4.38
C LEU A 765 -11.38 -23.58 4.26
N SER A 766 -10.44 -23.12 3.45
CA SER A 766 -10.39 -21.72 3.02
C SER A 766 -11.27 -21.58 1.78
N ALA A 767 -12.43 -20.93 1.95
CA ALA A 767 -13.37 -20.73 0.84
C ALA A 767 -12.75 -19.83 -0.25
N ARG A 768 -12.82 -20.26 -1.51
CA ARG A 768 -12.47 -19.42 -2.67
C ARG A 768 -13.58 -18.39 -2.86
N ARG A 769 -13.23 -17.16 -3.25
CA ARG A 769 -14.22 -16.10 -3.46
C ARG A 769 -15.04 -16.24 -4.73
N SER A 770 -14.56 -17.05 -5.68
CA SER A 770 -15.25 -17.35 -6.94
C SER A 770 -16.31 -18.46 -6.86
N ALA A 771 -16.57 -19.04 -5.68
CA ALA A 771 -17.50 -20.16 -5.52
C ALA A 771 -18.77 -19.68 -4.79
N PRO A 772 -19.93 -19.56 -5.49
CA PRO A 772 -21.16 -19.02 -4.91
C PRO A 772 -21.75 -19.92 -3.80
N GLU A 773 -21.48 -21.23 -3.89
CA GLU A 773 -21.99 -22.22 -2.97
C GLU A 773 -20.87 -23.17 -2.54
N LEU A 774 -20.89 -23.58 -1.27
CA LEU A 774 -20.00 -24.61 -0.73
C LEU A 774 -20.86 -25.68 -0.06
N ASP A 775 -21.07 -26.79 -0.77
CA ASP A 775 -21.82 -27.92 -0.24
C ASP A 775 -20.95 -28.82 0.64
N LEU A 776 -21.26 -28.82 1.94
CA LEU A 776 -20.58 -29.63 2.95
C LEU A 776 -21.28 -30.98 3.20
N ALA A 777 -22.41 -31.28 2.53
CA ALA A 777 -23.13 -32.53 2.68
C ALA A 777 -22.24 -33.79 2.52
N PRO A 778 -21.24 -33.83 1.60
CA PRO A 778 -20.32 -34.95 1.50
C PRO A 778 -19.52 -35.25 2.77
N LEU A 779 -19.29 -34.25 3.63
CA LEU A 779 -18.54 -34.40 4.89
C LEU A 779 -19.40 -35.01 6.02
N LEU A 780 -20.72 -35.13 5.84
CA LEU A 780 -21.60 -35.76 6.83
C LEU A 780 -21.25 -37.24 7.05
N ALA A 781 -20.65 -37.89 6.06
CA ALA A 781 -20.16 -39.27 6.15
C ALA A 781 -19.02 -39.45 7.17
N LEU A 782 -18.42 -38.37 7.68
CA LEU A 782 -17.36 -38.38 8.69
C LEU A 782 -17.92 -37.88 10.05
N PRO A 783 -18.43 -38.76 10.92
CA PRO A 783 -19.16 -38.36 12.13
C PRO A 783 -18.29 -37.60 13.15
N HIS A 784 -16.99 -37.87 13.20
CA HIS A 784 -16.05 -37.30 14.18
C HIS A 784 -15.30 -36.04 13.68
N LEU A 785 -15.57 -35.58 12.46
CA LEU A 785 -14.83 -34.47 11.85
C LEU A 785 -15.32 -33.10 12.36
N GLN A 786 -14.39 -32.29 12.89
CA GLN A 786 -14.61 -30.86 13.11
C GLN A 786 -14.23 -30.08 11.85
N VAL A 787 -15.16 -29.30 11.32
CA VAL A 787 -14.97 -28.51 10.10
C VAL A 787 -14.88 -27.04 10.48
N THR A 788 -13.80 -26.38 10.07
CA THR A 788 -13.67 -24.93 10.17
C THR A 788 -13.67 -24.34 8.77
N VAL A 789 -14.65 -23.50 8.46
CA VAL A 789 -14.69 -22.75 7.21
C VAL A 789 -14.18 -21.34 7.48
N ARG A 790 -13.05 -20.98 6.88
CA ARG A 790 -12.53 -19.61 6.89
C ARG A 790 -13.07 -18.90 5.66
N ARG A 791 -13.91 -17.88 5.88
CA ARG A 791 -14.61 -17.16 4.81
C ARG A 791 -14.34 -15.66 4.90
N GLY A 792 -14.12 -15.03 3.75
CA GLY A 792 -14.02 -13.57 3.63
C GLY A 792 -15.29 -12.90 3.11
N HIS A 793 -16.36 -13.67 2.86
CA HIS A 793 -17.70 -13.29 2.42
C HIS A 793 -18.63 -14.46 2.83
N THR A 794 -19.95 -14.35 2.65
CA THR A 794 -20.91 -15.43 2.92
C THR A 794 -21.18 -16.27 1.66
N PRO A 795 -20.37 -17.29 1.32
CA PRO A 795 -20.84 -18.31 0.38
C PRO A 795 -22.07 -18.98 0.99
N LEU A 796 -23.02 -19.38 0.15
CA LEU A 796 -24.17 -20.15 0.61
C LEU A 796 -23.64 -21.55 0.97
N ILE A 797 -23.42 -21.78 2.25
CA ILE A 797 -22.96 -23.07 2.74
C ILE A 797 -24.17 -23.98 2.70
N LEU A 798 -24.10 -25.07 1.94
CA LEU A 798 -25.17 -26.07 1.89
C LEU A 798 -24.82 -27.23 2.84
N GLY A 799 -25.84 -27.82 3.48
CA GLY A 799 -25.66 -28.93 4.41
C GLY A 799 -25.11 -28.57 5.80
N TRP A 800 -24.91 -27.29 6.11
CA TRP A 800 -24.36 -26.81 7.39
C TRP A 800 -25.23 -27.13 8.60
N GLU A 801 -26.55 -27.06 8.48
CA GLU A 801 -27.51 -27.36 9.57
C GLU A 801 -27.33 -28.77 10.12
N ARG A 802 -26.90 -29.71 9.26
CA ARG A 802 -26.68 -31.12 9.62
C ARG A 802 -25.31 -31.39 10.23
N LEU A 803 -24.38 -30.43 10.17
CA LEU A 803 -23.09 -30.50 10.86
C LEU A 803 -23.19 -30.05 12.31
N GLY A 804 -24.14 -29.17 12.65
CA GLY A 804 -24.37 -28.67 14.01
C GLY A 804 -23.10 -28.09 14.64
N ASP A 805 -22.82 -28.46 15.89
CA ASP A 805 -21.67 -27.99 16.69
C ASP A 805 -20.30 -28.37 16.10
N ARG A 806 -20.27 -29.24 15.07
CA ARG A 806 -19.03 -29.65 14.38
C ARG A 806 -18.53 -28.60 13.39
N LEU A 807 -19.36 -27.63 13.02
CA LEU A 807 -18.99 -26.57 12.09
C LEU A 807 -18.65 -25.28 12.84
N ARG A 808 -17.44 -24.77 12.62
CA ARG A 808 -17.06 -23.40 12.99
C ARG A 808 -16.90 -22.59 11.72
N VAL A 809 -17.57 -21.44 11.66
CA VAL A 809 -17.39 -20.52 10.54
C VAL A 809 -16.72 -19.26 11.05
N LEU A 810 -15.50 -19.04 10.58
CA LEU A 810 -14.69 -17.88 10.94
C LEU A 810 -14.78 -16.88 9.78
N THR A 811 -15.45 -15.78 10.04
CA THR A 811 -15.45 -14.61 9.17
C THR A 811 -14.20 -13.78 9.51
N TYR A 812 -13.39 -13.46 8.50
CA TYR A 812 -12.23 -12.59 8.69
C TYR A 812 -12.63 -11.14 8.90
#